data_AF-A0A812NHM3-F1
#
_entry.id   AF-A0A812NHM3-F1
#
_cell.length_a   1.000
_cell.length_b   1.000
_cell.length_c   1.000
_cell.angle_alpha   90.00
_cell.angle_beta   90.00
_cell.angle_gamma   90.00
#
_symmetry.space_group_name_H-M   'P 1'
#
loop_
_entity.id
_entity.type
_entity.pdbx_description
1 polymer ?
#
loop_
_entity_poly.entity_id
_entity_poly.type
_entity_poly.pdbx_seq_one_letter_code
_entity_poly.pdbx_strand_id
1 'polypeptide(L)'
;YNGPAGDLATISEPLLSAAAQEIEDSSFLPGYRLKLHLADGECSGQIATRRVIEAFSEGQPKHAVLGAACSGASEAVNDALYYYKVLQVSPSSTSVSLSDRARFPFFTRMAPSYRFNVYAVFDVLKMFNFQRVGVVHGPLSISVLARDFFMELVQRDLDAGTYSWTVLLRKQVQDLETASEAADLVQKRDARINLMALYENDGVVLLCQTFRRGMFSPDYVWMLSSGWWNQNFAVRLAGTASCPCTADEVIQAGYGLMAFDMGPMMNTNDVHGLSGRTLSSIYSGYLNDCAAFGNGPYSELNSDFSRESLYNISLQQDYMGATGRVRIFNDVEPTTIPPSYGDREGNILMRQIVGTTAQPLEQLGFWSAAGILWLTDLVWSQTNSSQIVACSSGTCDMSTAFIPRDRSSQCPAGSTWSNELGCGDCPTGRFAALGMTECESCALGSFSNESGLPACFLCPAGSVGEAQGAEECTVCHEGFFMNESGQSACLKCNEGTYSDDSGLTQCRDCPAGRTTNYKGALDAQACTCNGDLWQGQCIRCLDTTRFELGTCVTCQEGLVCDEGKQPELLPGYYTTPEAPYDVYKCLPADKCPGATPGACNGGRVGVPCTQCPDGLSLENGVCSACASLSTPGWVVSILIGMVCLVACYYLMNSAATAKASMMLATTCVLAMTISMLQSVGIVGMISFEWPSELAWVFDAMNFFLLDVDSLGFDCVAGSPINRYAFSVAALPCALLWLITAAVLSRVLPFIPRHRRFEIPKTISTMGQVVQVSFTIVSKIALEPMMCYSHPNGKHGLLKHNGIFCFDSPEHTTMFFLGVILLTGLISFYALAVFGTVHAPRAAKKGQAGFLQCIRFLIARFRVDFWWYGTLVLPRGLMLSLSIVLAADYPYVQMLLIVFIILTYMVVQLIVWPWKLPALNLFDGLVSVCLIMMMSTMGAFTPELPLELRESLTSVSLGIMVMMQVVVVFMVGVTVMAMFYRHALGGAKESVILALGKVPHTEVLAQKLTHFGASLKDLPHLEMVRLLENLSVYDLRMTHNVMTAVGAE
;
A
#
# COMPACT_ATOMS: atom_id res chain seq x y z
N TYR A 1 -2.59 33.61 -18.70
CA TYR A 1 -2.55 32.15 -18.63
C TYR A 1 -1.95 31.64 -19.93
N ASN A 2 -0.94 30.75 -19.88
CA ASN A 2 -0.28 30.18 -21.08
C ASN A 2 -0.66 28.70 -21.32
N GLY A 3 -1.78 28.23 -20.74
CA GLY A 3 -2.26 26.87 -20.94
C GLY A 3 -2.86 26.68 -22.34
N PRO A 4 -2.82 25.46 -22.91
CA PRO A 4 -3.43 25.18 -24.20
C PRO A 4 -4.95 25.43 -24.17
N ALA A 5 -5.50 25.88 -25.29
CA ALA A 5 -6.95 25.96 -25.48
C ALA A 5 -7.56 24.56 -25.25
N GLY A 6 -8.59 24.44 -24.40
CA GLY A 6 -9.18 23.15 -24.01
C GLY A 6 -8.90 22.67 -22.60
N ASP A 7 -8.11 23.40 -21.80
CA ASP A 7 -7.90 23.06 -20.38
C ASP A 7 -9.15 23.36 -19.54
N LEU A 8 -9.51 22.44 -18.62
CA LEU A 8 -10.73 22.51 -17.82
C LEU A 8 -10.77 23.80 -16.99
N ALA A 9 -9.60 24.30 -16.57
CA ALA A 9 -9.46 25.52 -15.80
C ALA A 9 -9.70 26.79 -16.63
N THR A 10 -9.18 26.87 -17.87
CA THR A 10 -9.28 28.07 -18.74
C THR A 10 -10.68 28.29 -19.30
N ILE A 11 -11.52 27.26 -19.24
CA ILE A 11 -12.90 27.25 -19.74
C ILE A 11 -13.92 27.43 -18.59
N SER A 12 -13.60 26.99 -17.37
CA SER A 12 -14.51 27.04 -16.22
C SER A 12 -14.55 28.39 -15.49
N GLU A 13 -13.44 29.12 -15.41
CA GLU A 13 -13.34 30.38 -14.65
C GLU A 13 -14.28 31.50 -15.16
N PRO A 14 -14.41 31.76 -16.49
CA PRO A 14 -15.34 32.76 -17.00
C PRO A 14 -16.79 32.44 -16.67
N LEU A 15 -17.19 31.16 -16.74
CA LEU A 15 -18.57 30.77 -16.44
C LEU A 15 -18.88 30.90 -14.96
N LEU A 16 -17.95 30.50 -14.06
CA LEU A 16 -18.09 30.69 -12.61
C LEU A 16 -18.27 32.16 -12.23
N SER A 17 -17.52 33.04 -12.92
CA SER A 17 -17.61 34.48 -12.71
C SER A 17 -18.94 35.05 -13.22
N ALA A 18 -19.39 34.65 -14.41
CA ALA A 18 -20.67 35.06 -14.98
C ALA A 18 -21.87 34.59 -14.13
N ALA A 19 -21.84 33.34 -13.66
CA ALA A 19 -22.88 32.78 -12.81
C ALA A 19 -22.94 33.50 -11.45
N ALA A 20 -21.78 33.80 -10.84
CA ALA A 20 -21.74 34.59 -9.60
C ALA A 20 -22.34 35.99 -9.81
N GLN A 21 -22.01 36.64 -10.92
CA GLN A 21 -22.55 37.96 -11.25
C GLN A 21 -24.06 37.92 -11.48
N GLU A 22 -24.58 36.91 -12.18
CA GLU A 22 -26.03 36.72 -12.40
C GLU A 22 -26.79 36.53 -11.07
N ILE A 23 -26.21 35.81 -10.10
CA ILE A 23 -26.78 35.67 -8.75
C ILE A 23 -26.75 37.01 -8.01
N GLU A 24 -25.66 37.77 -8.11
CA GLU A 24 -25.54 39.08 -7.46
C GLU A 24 -26.48 40.15 -8.04
N ASP A 25 -26.72 40.10 -9.35
CA ASP A 25 -27.66 40.98 -10.05
C ASP A 25 -29.13 40.57 -9.81
N SER A 26 -29.36 39.35 -9.30
CA SER A 26 -30.68 38.83 -8.95
C SER A 26 -31.11 39.22 -7.53
N SER A 27 -32.40 39.07 -7.22
CA SER A 27 -32.93 39.23 -5.86
C SER A 27 -32.75 37.97 -4.98
N PHE A 28 -31.94 37.00 -5.41
CA PHE A 28 -31.84 35.69 -4.76
C PHE A 28 -31.10 35.72 -3.41
N LEU A 29 -30.12 36.60 -3.25
CA LEU A 29 -29.33 36.77 -2.02
C LEU A 29 -29.44 38.21 -1.46
N PRO A 30 -30.62 38.62 -0.94
CA PRO A 30 -30.81 39.98 -0.47
C PRO A 30 -29.88 40.29 0.72
N GLY A 31 -29.03 41.30 0.57
CA GLY A 31 -28.10 41.75 1.61
C GLY A 31 -26.78 40.96 1.70
N TYR A 32 -26.55 39.99 0.81
CA TYR A 32 -25.31 39.20 0.75
C TYR A 32 -24.68 39.30 -0.64
N ARG A 33 -23.36 39.08 -0.72
CA ARG A 33 -22.60 39.00 -1.97
C ARG A 33 -21.77 37.73 -2.01
N LEU A 34 -21.67 37.11 -3.19
CA LEU A 34 -20.96 35.85 -3.37
C LEU A 34 -19.51 36.15 -3.74
N LYS A 35 -18.57 35.77 -2.86
CA LYS A 35 -17.14 35.96 -3.13
C LYS A 35 -16.47 34.63 -3.46
N LEU A 36 -16.00 34.50 -4.69
CA LEU A 36 -15.24 33.34 -5.15
C LEU A 36 -13.75 33.49 -4.84
N HIS A 37 -13.13 32.39 -4.38
CA HIS A 37 -11.70 32.27 -4.16
C HIS A 37 -11.18 31.12 -5.01
N LEU A 38 -10.41 31.44 -6.06
CA LEU A 38 -9.89 30.47 -7.01
C LEU A 38 -8.48 30.03 -6.61
N ALA A 39 -8.20 28.73 -6.71
CA ALA A 39 -6.89 28.16 -6.47
C ALA A 39 -6.64 26.98 -7.41
N ASP A 40 -5.42 26.90 -7.94
CA ASP A 40 -5.01 25.80 -8.83
C ASP A 40 -4.55 24.59 -8.01
N GLY A 41 -5.21 23.45 -8.24
CA GLY A 41 -4.91 22.17 -7.60
C GLY A 41 -4.04 21.24 -8.44
N GLU A 42 -3.71 21.59 -9.69
CA GLU A 42 -2.87 20.82 -10.61
C GLU A 42 -3.25 19.33 -10.74
N CYS A 43 -4.55 19.01 -10.57
CA CYS A 43 -5.07 17.63 -10.54
C CYS A 43 -4.39 16.71 -9.49
N SER A 44 -3.68 17.29 -8.52
CA SER A 44 -2.89 16.57 -7.50
C SER A 44 -3.57 16.64 -6.15
N GLY A 45 -3.79 15.49 -5.51
CA GLY A 45 -4.37 15.45 -4.16
C GLY A 45 -3.54 16.22 -3.14
N GLN A 46 -2.21 16.16 -3.22
CA GLN A 46 -1.34 16.87 -2.28
C GLN A 46 -1.41 18.40 -2.45
N ILE A 47 -1.39 18.87 -3.69
CA ILE A 47 -1.41 20.31 -4.00
C ILE A 47 -2.81 20.86 -3.69
N ALA A 48 -3.87 20.18 -4.14
CA ALA A 48 -5.25 20.58 -3.89
C ALA A 48 -5.57 20.66 -2.38
N THR A 49 -5.20 19.64 -1.59
CA THR A 49 -5.40 19.66 -0.14
C THR A 49 -4.64 20.80 0.53
N ARG A 50 -3.40 21.05 0.12
CA ARG A 50 -2.61 22.19 0.62
C ARG A 50 -3.30 23.52 0.32
N ARG A 51 -3.77 23.75 -0.92
CA ARG A 51 -4.47 24.99 -1.31
C ARG A 51 -5.74 25.23 -0.50
N VAL A 52 -6.49 24.17 -0.24
CA VAL A 52 -7.68 24.23 0.62
C VAL A 52 -7.29 24.63 2.04
N ILE A 53 -6.28 23.99 2.64
CA ILE A 53 -5.82 24.34 3.99
C ILE A 53 -5.31 25.80 4.05
N GLU A 54 -4.53 26.24 3.06
CA GLU A 54 -4.07 27.63 2.93
C GLU A 54 -5.28 28.60 2.90
N ALA A 55 -6.27 28.33 2.05
CA ALA A 55 -7.48 29.15 1.92
C ALA A 55 -8.32 29.24 3.20
N PHE A 56 -8.39 28.16 3.98
CA PHE A 56 -9.09 28.13 5.28
C PHE A 56 -8.27 28.78 6.41
N SER A 57 -6.95 28.84 6.28
CA SER A 57 -6.08 29.54 7.23
C SER A 57 -6.09 31.07 7.04
N GLU A 58 -6.42 31.55 5.84
CA GLU A 58 -6.44 32.97 5.51
C GLU A 58 -7.78 33.66 5.84
N GLY A 59 -7.84 34.24 7.04
CA GLY A 59 -8.66 35.40 7.42
C GLY A 59 -10.19 35.25 7.36
N GLN A 60 -10.78 35.22 6.17
CA GLN A 60 -12.24 35.17 6.02
C GLN A 60 -12.76 33.73 6.10
N PRO A 61 -13.91 33.48 6.74
CA PRO A 61 -14.51 32.14 6.80
C PRO A 61 -14.99 31.69 5.41
N LYS A 62 -14.65 30.45 5.05
CA LYS A 62 -15.08 29.80 3.81
C LYS A 62 -16.21 28.82 4.15
N HIS A 63 -17.29 28.87 3.39
CA HIS A 63 -18.53 28.15 3.72
C HIS A 63 -18.69 26.84 2.94
N ALA A 64 -18.06 26.73 1.77
CA ALA A 64 -18.09 25.54 0.92
C ALA A 64 -16.83 25.51 0.03
N VAL A 65 -16.48 24.33 -0.47
CA VAL A 65 -15.45 24.14 -1.49
C VAL A 65 -16.10 23.68 -2.78
N LEU A 66 -15.88 24.43 -3.85
CA LEU A 66 -16.23 24.04 -5.22
C LEU A 66 -14.98 23.43 -5.87
N GLY A 67 -15.04 22.14 -6.21
CA GLY A 67 -13.90 21.33 -6.66
C GLY A 67 -13.51 20.23 -5.65
N ALA A 68 -12.39 19.54 -5.80
CA ALA A 68 -11.51 19.56 -6.96
C ALA A 68 -12.22 19.00 -8.21
N ALA A 69 -11.65 19.26 -9.38
CA ALA A 69 -12.16 18.71 -10.63
C ALA A 69 -11.79 17.21 -10.77
N CYS A 70 -10.53 16.89 -10.54
CA CYS A 70 -10.02 15.52 -10.66
C CYS A 70 -10.45 14.62 -9.50
N SER A 71 -10.90 13.42 -9.82
CA SER A 71 -11.42 12.46 -8.83
C SER A 71 -10.43 12.18 -7.69
N GLY A 72 -9.16 11.89 -7.99
CA GLY A 72 -8.15 11.63 -6.95
C GLY A 72 -7.84 12.86 -6.07
N ALA A 73 -7.91 14.06 -6.65
CA ALA A 73 -7.79 15.29 -5.88
C ALA A 73 -9.03 15.54 -5.00
N SER A 74 -10.22 15.20 -5.50
CA SER A 74 -11.47 15.34 -4.74
C SER A 74 -11.51 14.43 -3.52
N GLU A 75 -11.03 13.19 -3.64
CA GLU A 75 -10.91 12.26 -2.50
C GLU A 75 -9.99 12.84 -1.42
N ALA A 76 -8.77 13.26 -1.81
CA ALA A 76 -7.78 13.80 -0.88
C ALA A 76 -8.21 15.13 -0.22
N VAL A 77 -8.94 15.97 -0.96
CA VAL A 77 -9.49 17.22 -0.42
C VAL A 77 -10.60 16.91 0.58
N ASN A 78 -11.46 15.92 0.33
CA ASN A 78 -12.55 15.59 1.24
C ASN A 78 -12.05 15.03 2.57
N ASP A 79 -10.99 14.22 2.54
CA ASP A 79 -10.32 13.71 3.74
C ASP A 79 -9.85 14.85 4.66
N ALA A 80 -9.41 15.98 4.08
CA ALA A 80 -9.07 17.18 4.84
C ALA A 80 -10.31 17.97 5.29
N LEU A 81 -11.30 18.14 4.42
CA LEU A 81 -12.54 18.88 4.71
C LEU A 81 -13.42 18.21 5.76
N TYR A 82 -13.28 16.89 5.95
CA TYR A 82 -13.92 16.14 7.03
C TYR A 82 -13.67 16.78 8.40
N TYR A 83 -12.45 17.25 8.68
CA TYR A 83 -12.11 17.91 9.94
C TYR A 83 -12.71 19.31 10.08
N TYR A 84 -12.91 20.01 8.96
CA TYR A 84 -13.53 21.32 8.92
C TYR A 84 -15.06 21.26 8.85
N LYS A 85 -15.64 20.07 8.63
CA LYS A 85 -17.08 19.84 8.41
C LYS A 85 -17.66 20.72 7.30
N VAL A 86 -16.88 20.87 6.22
CA VAL A 86 -17.23 21.73 5.09
C VAL A 86 -17.67 20.87 3.92
N LEU A 87 -18.80 21.24 3.30
CA LEU A 87 -19.29 20.61 2.09
C LEU A 87 -18.36 20.88 0.91
N GLN A 88 -17.96 19.81 0.25
CA GLN A 88 -17.28 19.83 -1.03
C GLN A 88 -18.27 19.49 -2.15
N VAL A 89 -18.31 20.30 -3.20
CA VAL A 89 -19.12 20.06 -4.40
C VAL A 89 -18.19 19.98 -5.60
N SER A 90 -17.94 18.78 -6.12
CA SER A 90 -17.09 18.60 -7.30
C SER A 90 -17.89 18.74 -8.60
N PRO A 91 -17.44 19.56 -9.58
CA PRO A 91 -18.11 19.68 -10.86
C PRO A 91 -17.91 18.45 -11.76
N SER A 92 -16.79 17.74 -11.63
CA SER A 92 -16.30 16.83 -12.68
C SER A 92 -15.76 15.49 -12.20
N SER A 93 -15.77 15.23 -10.89
CA SER A 93 -15.23 13.97 -10.35
C SER A 93 -16.19 12.79 -10.54
N THR A 94 -15.86 11.86 -11.41
CA THR A 94 -16.71 10.74 -11.83
C THR A 94 -16.39 9.40 -11.14
N SER A 95 -15.34 9.33 -10.31
CA SER A 95 -14.92 8.07 -9.68
C SER A 95 -16.03 7.39 -8.87
N VAL A 96 -16.08 6.05 -8.92
CA VAL A 96 -17.11 5.27 -8.23
C VAL A 96 -16.94 5.32 -6.70
N SER A 97 -15.70 5.42 -6.21
CA SER A 97 -15.33 5.51 -4.78
C SER A 97 -16.00 6.68 -4.05
N LEU A 98 -16.13 7.82 -4.73
CA LEU A 98 -16.69 9.07 -4.17
C LEU A 98 -18.19 8.99 -3.85
N SER A 99 -18.87 7.90 -4.21
CA SER A 99 -20.27 7.65 -3.80
C SER A 99 -20.37 6.98 -2.40
N ASP A 100 -19.26 6.58 -1.77
CA ASP A 100 -19.26 6.05 -0.41
C ASP A 100 -19.50 7.17 0.62
N ARG A 101 -20.74 7.24 1.12
CA ARG A 101 -21.17 8.24 2.11
C ARG A 101 -20.63 7.99 3.52
N ALA A 102 -20.16 6.79 3.83
CA ALA A 102 -19.53 6.51 5.12
C ALA A 102 -18.12 7.12 5.18
N ARG A 103 -17.38 7.06 4.06
CA ARG A 103 -16.04 7.64 3.93
C ARG A 103 -16.06 9.13 3.56
N PHE A 104 -16.95 9.54 2.67
CA PHE A 104 -17.03 10.92 2.15
C PHE A 104 -18.38 11.59 2.51
N PRO A 105 -18.67 11.82 3.80
CA PRO A 105 -19.97 12.34 4.25
C PRO A 105 -20.22 13.80 3.83
N PHE A 106 -19.17 14.58 3.60
CA PHE A 106 -19.25 15.98 3.16
C PHE A 106 -18.89 16.16 1.68
N PHE A 107 -18.99 15.12 0.88
CA PHE A 107 -18.76 15.20 -0.56
C PHE A 107 -20.08 15.18 -1.31
N THR A 108 -20.21 15.98 -2.35
CA THR A 108 -21.24 15.81 -3.38
C THR A 108 -20.67 16.19 -4.73
N ARG A 109 -21.33 15.78 -5.81
CA ARG A 109 -20.87 16.04 -7.16
C ARG A 109 -22.00 16.33 -8.11
N MET A 110 -21.61 16.99 -9.18
CA MET A 110 -22.46 17.39 -10.29
C MET A 110 -22.41 16.37 -11.43
N ALA A 111 -21.20 15.92 -11.76
CA ALA A 111 -20.97 14.92 -12.79
C ALA A 111 -21.57 13.57 -12.36
N PRO A 112 -22.30 12.89 -13.27
CA PRO A 112 -22.74 11.52 -13.05
C PRO A 112 -21.56 10.59 -12.74
N SER A 113 -21.83 9.58 -11.91
CA SER A 113 -20.86 8.53 -11.62
C SER A 113 -20.52 7.72 -12.87
N TYR A 114 -19.28 7.27 -12.98
CA TYR A 114 -18.84 6.38 -14.05
C TYR A 114 -19.61 5.04 -14.09
N ARG A 115 -20.36 4.70 -13.03
CA ARG A 115 -21.32 3.59 -13.01
C ARG A 115 -22.35 3.67 -14.15
N PHE A 116 -22.79 4.87 -14.53
CA PHE A 116 -23.81 5.03 -15.56
C PHE A 116 -23.32 4.62 -16.95
N ASN A 117 -22.06 4.88 -17.28
CA ASN A 117 -21.47 4.44 -18.55
C ASN A 117 -21.39 2.91 -18.61
N VAL A 118 -20.99 2.28 -17.50
CA VAL A 118 -20.90 0.81 -17.40
C VAL A 118 -22.29 0.17 -17.52
N TYR A 119 -23.32 0.74 -16.91
CA TYR A 119 -24.71 0.30 -17.12
C TYR A 119 -25.12 0.38 -18.59
N ALA A 120 -24.77 1.45 -19.29
CA ALA A 120 -25.09 1.60 -20.71
C ALA A 120 -24.40 0.55 -21.58
N VAL A 121 -23.12 0.27 -21.36
CA VAL A 121 -22.40 -0.82 -22.04
C VAL A 121 -23.10 -2.15 -21.80
N PHE A 122 -23.43 -2.41 -20.53
CA PHE A 122 -24.06 -3.65 -20.10
C PHE A 122 -25.42 -3.87 -20.78
N ASP A 123 -26.27 -2.86 -20.80
CA ASP A 123 -27.59 -2.92 -21.43
C ASP A 123 -27.49 -3.07 -22.96
N VAL A 124 -26.52 -2.41 -23.60
CA VAL A 124 -26.28 -2.58 -25.04
C VAL A 124 -25.80 -3.99 -25.39
N LEU A 125 -24.89 -4.57 -24.60
CA LEU A 125 -24.47 -5.96 -24.79
C LEU A 125 -25.66 -6.93 -24.71
N LYS A 126 -26.59 -6.70 -23.78
CA LYS A 126 -27.84 -7.47 -23.66
C LYS A 126 -28.81 -7.24 -24.82
N MET A 127 -28.94 -5.99 -25.26
CA MET A 127 -29.77 -5.62 -26.40
C MET A 127 -29.37 -6.38 -27.67
N PHE A 128 -28.06 -6.58 -27.88
CA PHE A 128 -27.54 -7.35 -29.00
C PHE A 128 -27.43 -8.86 -28.75
N ASN A 129 -27.87 -9.34 -27.58
CA ASN A 129 -27.80 -10.73 -27.16
C ASN A 129 -26.35 -11.31 -27.20
N PHE A 130 -25.33 -10.48 -26.95
CA PHE A 130 -23.95 -10.93 -26.76
C PHE A 130 -23.73 -11.56 -25.40
N GLN A 131 -23.35 -12.83 -25.41
CA GLN A 131 -23.19 -13.64 -24.20
C GLN A 131 -21.72 -13.86 -23.82
N ARG A 132 -20.82 -13.90 -24.81
CA ARG A 132 -19.39 -14.15 -24.61
C ARG A 132 -18.60 -12.87 -24.73
N VAL A 133 -18.00 -12.41 -23.64
CA VAL A 133 -17.32 -11.10 -23.59
C VAL A 133 -15.91 -11.21 -23.02
N GLY A 134 -14.95 -10.49 -23.61
CA GLY A 134 -13.64 -10.24 -23.02
C GLY A 134 -13.62 -8.91 -22.26
N VAL A 135 -12.79 -8.79 -21.23
CA VAL A 135 -12.67 -7.54 -20.46
C VAL A 135 -11.19 -7.14 -20.36
N VAL A 136 -10.87 -5.94 -20.82
CA VAL A 136 -9.52 -5.35 -20.75
C VAL A 136 -9.58 -4.01 -20.04
N HIS A 137 -8.72 -3.80 -19.04
CA HIS A 137 -8.77 -2.60 -18.19
C HIS A 137 -7.38 -2.04 -17.86
N GLY A 138 -7.32 -0.77 -17.46
CA GLY A 138 -6.10 -0.08 -17.04
C GLY A 138 -5.76 -0.25 -15.54
N PRO A 139 -4.58 0.18 -15.10
CA PRO A 139 -4.12 0.08 -13.70
C PRO A 139 -4.73 1.15 -12.78
N LEU A 140 -5.28 2.24 -13.35
CA LEU A 140 -5.82 3.35 -12.57
C LEU A 140 -7.11 2.95 -11.85
N SER A 141 -7.32 3.51 -10.65
CA SER A 141 -8.46 3.18 -9.79
C SER A 141 -9.81 3.28 -10.50
N ILE A 142 -10.00 4.29 -11.35
CA ILE A 142 -11.24 4.47 -12.13
C ILE A 142 -11.48 3.32 -13.13
N SER A 143 -10.44 2.81 -13.78
CA SER A 143 -10.53 1.68 -14.71
C SER A 143 -10.77 0.36 -13.98
N VAL A 144 -10.11 0.16 -12.84
CA VAL A 144 -10.28 -1.02 -11.98
C VAL A 144 -11.71 -1.07 -11.42
N LEU A 145 -12.20 0.05 -10.88
CA LEU A 145 -13.56 0.14 -10.32
C LEU A 145 -14.64 -0.04 -11.40
N ALA A 146 -14.40 0.39 -12.63
CA ALA A 146 -15.33 0.18 -13.74
C ALA A 146 -15.40 -1.27 -14.18
N ARG A 147 -14.24 -1.95 -14.24
CA ARG A 147 -14.19 -3.40 -14.44
C ARG A 147 -14.96 -4.10 -13.33
N ASP A 148 -14.69 -3.79 -12.08
CA ASP A 148 -15.32 -4.45 -10.93
C ASP A 148 -16.83 -4.26 -10.94
N PHE A 149 -17.27 -3.05 -11.23
CA PHE A 149 -18.69 -2.77 -11.36
C PHE A 149 -19.33 -3.49 -12.56
N PHE A 150 -18.66 -3.56 -13.71
CA PHE A 150 -19.15 -4.36 -14.84
C PHE A 150 -19.26 -5.84 -14.48
N MET A 151 -18.26 -6.38 -13.78
CA MET A 151 -18.27 -7.76 -13.30
C MET A 151 -19.37 -7.98 -12.26
N GLU A 152 -19.65 -7.00 -11.40
CA GLU A 152 -20.80 -7.03 -10.47
C GLU A 152 -22.13 -7.08 -11.24
N LEU A 153 -22.27 -6.34 -12.34
CA LEU A 153 -23.48 -6.42 -13.18
C LEU A 153 -23.60 -7.77 -13.90
N VAL A 154 -22.49 -8.29 -14.44
CA VAL A 154 -22.43 -9.62 -15.06
C VAL A 154 -22.80 -10.69 -14.06
N GLN A 155 -22.20 -10.65 -12.87
CA GLN A 155 -22.50 -11.57 -11.79
C GLN A 155 -23.96 -11.41 -11.37
N ARG A 156 -24.44 -10.18 -11.18
CA ARG A 156 -25.85 -9.90 -10.90
C ARG A 156 -26.79 -10.50 -11.93
N ASP A 157 -26.44 -10.52 -13.21
CA ASP A 157 -27.28 -11.13 -14.26
C ASP A 157 -27.16 -12.66 -14.34
N LEU A 158 -25.98 -13.21 -14.05
CA LEU A 158 -25.73 -14.65 -13.94
C LEU A 158 -26.48 -15.22 -12.73
N ASP A 159 -26.34 -14.53 -11.61
CA ASP A 159 -27.04 -14.76 -10.36
C ASP A 159 -28.54 -14.57 -10.56
N ALA A 160 -28.90 -13.46 -11.22
CA ALA A 160 -30.25 -13.22 -11.63
C ALA A 160 -30.66 -14.11 -12.81
N GLY A 161 -29.88 -15.07 -13.31
CA GLY A 161 -30.19 -15.95 -14.44
C GLY A 161 -30.95 -15.27 -15.61
N THR A 162 -30.85 -13.95 -15.72
CA THR A 162 -31.64 -13.10 -16.62
C THR A 162 -30.97 -13.07 -17.98
N TYR A 163 -29.68 -13.40 -17.99
CA TYR A 163 -28.85 -13.34 -19.15
C TYR A 163 -27.60 -14.20 -18.95
N SER A 164 -27.33 -15.11 -19.88
CA SER A 164 -26.21 -16.06 -19.76
C SER A 164 -24.92 -15.41 -20.24
N TRP A 165 -24.11 -14.91 -19.31
CA TRP A 165 -22.79 -14.37 -19.60
C TRP A 165 -21.70 -15.45 -19.62
N THR A 166 -20.63 -15.19 -20.35
CA THR A 166 -19.40 -15.99 -20.36
C THR A 166 -18.24 -15.02 -20.53
N VAL A 167 -17.51 -14.78 -19.46
CA VAL A 167 -16.34 -13.90 -19.50
C VAL A 167 -15.12 -14.71 -19.95
N LEU A 168 -14.59 -14.40 -21.12
CA LEU A 168 -13.54 -15.19 -21.78
C LEU A 168 -12.14 -14.86 -21.25
N LEU A 169 -11.93 -13.61 -20.85
CA LEU A 169 -10.68 -13.13 -20.27
C LEU A 169 -10.91 -11.86 -19.46
N ARG A 170 -10.03 -11.66 -18.49
CA ARG A 170 -9.86 -10.41 -17.74
C ARG A 170 -8.37 -10.10 -17.75
N LYS A 171 -7.96 -9.01 -18.41
CA LYS A 171 -6.53 -8.65 -18.51
C LYS A 171 -6.33 -7.17 -18.24
N GLN A 172 -5.32 -6.87 -17.44
CA GLN A 172 -4.85 -5.51 -17.22
C GLN A 172 -3.83 -5.11 -18.29
N VAL A 173 -3.91 -3.87 -18.79
CA VAL A 173 -2.98 -3.28 -19.75
C VAL A 173 -2.47 -1.96 -19.21
N GLN A 174 -1.16 -1.78 -19.24
CA GLN A 174 -0.49 -0.55 -18.79
C GLN A 174 0.71 -0.16 -19.66
N ASP A 175 1.14 -1.04 -20.57
CA ASP A 175 2.31 -0.89 -21.42
C ASP A 175 2.18 -1.76 -22.68
N LEU A 176 3.19 -1.70 -23.55
CA LEU A 176 3.25 -2.43 -24.81
C LEU A 176 3.23 -3.96 -24.62
N GLU A 177 3.90 -4.47 -23.60
CA GLU A 177 4.05 -5.90 -23.34
C GLU A 177 2.71 -6.49 -22.87
N THR A 178 2.10 -5.87 -21.87
CA THR A 178 0.78 -6.25 -21.35
C THR A 178 -0.33 -6.09 -22.40
N ALA A 179 -0.25 -5.07 -23.26
CA ALA A 179 -1.14 -4.91 -24.42
C ALA A 179 -0.96 -6.04 -25.45
N SER A 180 0.29 -6.46 -25.71
CA SER A 180 0.59 -7.58 -26.59
C SER A 180 0.03 -8.89 -26.04
N GLU A 181 0.23 -9.17 -24.75
CA GLU A 181 -0.33 -10.33 -24.09
C GLU A 181 -1.86 -10.32 -24.07
N ALA A 182 -2.48 -9.15 -23.84
CA ALA A 182 -3.93 -9.01 -23.90
C ALA A 182 -4.46 -9.35 -25.30
N ALA A 183 -3.81 -8.85 -26.35
CA ALA A 183 -4.16 -9.15 -27.72
C ALA A 183 -3.97 -10.64 -28.07
N ASP A 184 -2.90 -11.28 -27.59
CA ASP A 184 -2.67 -12.73 -27.73
C ASP A 184 -3.76 -13.54 -27.02
N LEU A 185 -4.16 -13.11 -25.82
CA LEU A 185 -5.18 -13.81 -25.05
C LEU A 185 -6.57 -13.67 -25.67
N VAL A 186 -6.91 -12.48 -26.19
CA VAL A 186 -8.14 -12.22 -26.95
C VAL A 186 -8.23 -13.15 -28.15
N GLN A 187 -7.14 -13.25 -28.93
CA GLN A 187 -7.08 -14.13 -30.09
C GLN A 187 -7.15 -15.62 -29.69
N LYS A 188 -6.40 -16.04 -28.66
CA LYS A 188 -6.34 -17.43 -28.20
C LYS A 188 -7.67 -17.93 -27.61
N ARG A 189 -8.44 -17.05 -26.97
CA ARG A 189 -9.74 -17.36 -26.37
C ARG A 189 -10.92 -17.10 -27.32
N ASP A 190 -10.65 -16.64 -28.54
CA ASP A 190 -11.65 -16.23 -29.56
C ASP A 190 -12.67 -15.24 -28.97
N ALA A 191 -12.18 -14.22 -28.27
CA ALA A 191 -13.00 -13.18 -27.66
C ALA A 191 -13.37 -12.11 -28.69
N ARG A 192 -14.55 -12.24 -29.29
CA ARG A 192 -15.03 -11.38 -30.39
C ARG A 192 -15.68 -10.09 -29.92
N ILE A 193 -16.30 -10.08 -28.75
CA ILE A 193 -16.91 -8.89 -28.14
C ILE A 193 -16.11 -8.54 -26.89
N ASN A 194 -15.57 -7.32 -26.80
CA ASN A 194 -14.65 -6.97 -25.73
C ASN A 194 -14.98 -5.61 -25.11
N LEU A 195 -15.10 -5.58 -23.79
CA LEU A 195 -15.14 -4.35 -23.00
C LEU A 195 -13.72 -3.80 -22.82
N MET A 196 -13.56 -2.51 -23.10
CA MET A 196 -12.33 -1.74 -22.92
C MET A 196 -12.55 -0.66 -21.85
N ALA A 197 -11.78 -0.73 -20.77
CA ALA A 197 -11.76 0.26 -19.68
C ALA A 197 -10.35 0.85 -19.55
N LEU A 198 -9.90 1.55 -20.59
CA LEU A 198 -8.55 2.09 -20.74
C LEU A 198 -8.56 3.60 -20.95
N TYR A 199 -7.51 4.26 -20.47
CA TYR A 199 -7.19 5.63 -20.86
C TYR A 199 -6.74 5.65 -22.33
N GLU A 200 -6.87 6.81 -22.98
CA GLU A 200 -6.59 7.01 -24.41
C GLU A 200 -5.25 6.38 -24.84
N ASN A 201 -4.19 6.63 -24.06
CA ASN A 201 -2.85 6.16 -24.39
C ASN A 201 -2.75 4.62 -24.41
N ASP A 202 -3.23 3.96 -23.35
CA ASP A 202 -3.14 2.51 -23.20
C ASP A 202 -4.05 1.80 -24.22
N GLY A 203 -5.19 2.43 -24.52
CA GLY A 203 -6.13 1.98 -25.52
C GLY A 203 -5.57 2.01 -26.95
N VAL A 204 -4.87 3.08 -27.33
CA VAL A 204 -4.17 3.17 -28.63
C VAL A 204 -3.13 2.05 -28.77
N VAL A 205 -2.36 1.80 -27.72
CA VAL A 205 -1.34 0.74 -27.72
C VAL A 205 -1.97 -0.63 -27.91
N LEU A 206 -3.08 -0.91 -27.22
CA LEU A 206 -3.85 -2.15 -27.40
C LEU A 206 -4.39 -2.29 -28.83
N LEU A 207 -5.00 -1.23 -29.40
CA LEU A 207 -5.53 -1.26 -30.77
C LEU A 207 -4.42 -1.51 -31.82
N CYS A 208 -3.22 -0.98 -31.60
CA CYS A 208 -2.07 -1.32 -32.45
C CYS A 208 -1.69 -2.80 -32.34
N GLN A 209 -1.68 -3.38 -31.13
CA GLN A 209 -1.38 -4.80 -30.95
C GLN A 209 -2.46 -5.72 -31.53
N THR A 210 -3.71 -5.28 -31.55
CA THR A 210 -4.81 -6.02 -32.17
C THR A 210 -4.74 -5.95 -33.69
N PHE A 211 -4.38 -4.79 -34.25
CA PHE A 211 -4.12 -4.62 -35.69
C PHE A 211 -3.09 -5.63 -36.20
N ARG A 212 -1.95 -5.73 -35.51
CA ARG A 212 -0.83 -6.61 -35.92
C ARG A 212 -1.19 -8.11 -35.92
N ARG A 213 -2.26 -8.49 -35.21
CA ARG A 213 -2.78 -9.87 -35.14
C ARG A 213 -3.97 -10.11 -36.08
N GLY A 214 -4.32 -9.11 -36.89
CA GLY A 214 -5.41 -9.20 -37.84
C GLY A 214 -6.80 -9.17 -37.19
N MET A 215 -6.93 -8.62 -35.99
CA MET A 215 -8.21 -8.54 -35.27
C MET A 215 -8.95 -7.28 -35.70
N PHE A 216 -9.85 -7.44 -36.68
CA PHE A 216 -10.62 -6.36 -37.31
C PHE A 216 -12.12 -6.56 -37.14
N SER A 217 -12.87 -5.47 -37.27
CA SER A 217 -14.32 -5.52 -37.49
C SER A 217 -14.62 -6.11 -38.89
N PRO A 218 -15.69 -6.91 -39.06
CA PRO A 218 -16.78 -7.19 -38.11
C PRO A 218 -16.50 -8.34 -37.13
N ASP A 219 -15.38 -9.04 -37.27
CA ASP A 219 -15.08 -10.24 -36.49
C ASP A 219 -14.76 -9.95 -35.02
N TYR A 220 -14.26 -8.75 -34.73
CA TYR A 220 -13.94 -8.26 -33.39
C TYR A 220 -14.57 -6.88 -33.17
N VAL A 221 -15.33 -6.73 -32.07
CA VAL A 221 -15.97 -5.49 -31.64
C VAL A 221 -15.41 -5.10 -30.28
N TRP A 222 -14.99 -3.83 -30.18
CA TRP A 222 -14.55 -3.22 -28.94
C TRP A 222 -15.61 -2.24 -28.44
N MET A 223 -15.90 -2.29 -27.15
CA MET A 223 -16.82 -1.39 -26.47
C MET A 223 -16.06 -0.63 -25.39
N LEU A 224 -15.87 0.67 -25.60
CA LEU A 224 -15.16 1.53 -24.69
C LEU A 224 -16.11 2.04 -23.62
N SER A 225 -15.85 1.67 -22.37
CA SER A 225 -16.63 2.09 -21.20
C SER A 225 -16.59 3.60 -20.93
N SER A 226 -15.70 4.33 -21.58
CA SER A 226 -15.47 5.77 -21.40
C SER A 226 -15.25 6.46 -22.75
N GLY A 227 -16.21 7.25 -23.21
CA GLY A 227 -16.14 7.90 -24.52
C GLY A 227 -15.33 9.19 -24.61
N TRP A 228 -14.69 9.67 -23.53
CA TRP A 228 -13.98 10.96 -23.51
C TRP A 228 -12.62 10.96 -24.26
N TRP A 229 -12.30 9.92 -25.03
CA TRP A 229 -11.09 9.90 -25.86
C TRP A 229 -11.16 10.99 -26.94
N ASN A 230 -10.02 11.60 -27.25
CA ASN A 230 -9.97 12.62 -28.28
C ASN A 230 -10.42 12.04 -29.64
N GLN A 231 -11.20 12.78 -30.43
CA GLN A 231 -11.62 12.34 -31.78
C GLN A 231 -10.42 12.04 -32.72
N ASN A 232 -9.25 12.61 -32.44
CA ASN A 232 -7.98 12.35 -33.14
C ASN A 232 -7.03 11.41 -32.36
N PHE A 233 -7.53 10.58 -31.45
CA PHE A 233 -6.74 9.72 -30.54
C PHE A 233 -5.63 8.92 -31.26
N ALA A 234 -5.86 8.47 -32.48
CA ALA A 234 -4.89 7.70 -33.26
C ALA A 234 -3.65 8.51 -33.68
N VAL A 235 -3.78 9.83 -33.90
CA VAL A 235 -2.71 10.68 -34.46
C VAL A 235 -1.63 10.99 -33.43
N ARG A 236 -1.98 11.03 -32.14
CA ARG A 236 -1.08 11.50 -31.07
C ARG A 236 0.03 10.50 -30.73
N LEU A 237 -0.26 9.20 -30.84
CA LEU A 237 0.61 8.11 -30.38
C LEU A 237 1.07 7.16 -31.48
N ALA A 238 0.41 7.14 -32.64
CA ALA A 238 0.85 6.33 -33.77
C ALA A 238 2.26 6.69 -34.24
N GLY A 239 3.04 5.67 -34.63
CA GLY A 239 4.43 5.82 -35.07
C GLY A 239 5.46 6.04 -33.96
N THR A 240 5.05 5.96 -32.69
CA THR A 240 5.98 6.01 -31.54
C THR A 240 6.52 4.63 -31.20
N ALA A 241 7.57 4.55 -30.37
CA ALA A 241 8.13 3.26 -29.91
C ALA A 241 7.09 2.38 -29.17
N SER A 242 6.14 3.01 -28.49
CA SER A 242 5.05 2.32 -27.78
C SER A 242 3.89 1.92 -28.69
N CYS A 243 3.75 2.51 -29.87
CA CYS A 243 2.72 2.17 -30.85
C CYS A 243 3.33 2.24 -32.26
N PRO A 244 3.97 1.15 -32.74
CA PRO A 244 4.66 1.13 -34.03
C PRO A 244 3.72 1.18 -35.25
N CYS A 245 2.40 1.09 -35.04
CA CYS A 245 1.40 1.19 -36.09
C CYS A 245 1.20 2.65 -36.53
N THR A 246 0.82 2.85 -37.79
CA THR A 246 0.39 4.15 -38.32
C THR A 246 -1.00 4.54 -37.80
N ALA A 247 -1.37 5.82 -37.91
CA ALA A 247 -2.67 6.29 -37.44
C ALA A 247 -3.82 5.58 -38.17
N ASP A 248 -3.67 5.36 -39.48
CA ASP A 248 -4.66 4.63 -40.29
C ASP A 248 -4.81 3.18 -39.82
N GLU A 249 -3.72 2.51 -39.45
CA GLU A 249 -3.74 1.14 -38.93
C GLU A 249 -4.46 1.07 -37.57
N VAL A 250 -4.21 2.03 -36.67
CA VAL A 250 -4.92 2.12 -35.38
C VAL A 250 -6.41 2.39 -35.59
N ILE A 251 -6.76 3.30 -36.50
CA ILE A 251 -8.16 3.60 -36.85
C ILE A 251 -8.83 2.37 -37.45
N GLN A 252 -8.12 1.60 -38.26
CA GLN A 252 -8.66 0.38 -38.87
C GLN A 252 -8.93 -0.72 -37.82
N ALA A 253 -8.08 -0.86 -36.80
CA ALA A 253 -8.35 -1.76 -35.67
C ALA A 253 -9.46 -1.25 -34.75
N GLY A 254 -9.61 0.07 -34.61
CA GLY A 254 -10.71 0.71 -33.89
C GLY A 254 -11.99 0.86 -34.71
N TYR A 255 -12.04 0.39 -35.95
CA TYR A 255 -13.20 0.57 -36.82
C TYR A 255 -14.41 -0.19 -36.25
N GLY A 256 -15.48 0.53 -35.91
CA GLY A 256 -16.65 -0.05 -35.22
C GLY A 256 -16.53 -0.10 -33.68
N LEU A 257 -15.55 0.59 -33.09
CA LEU A 257 -15.47 0.85 -31.65
C LEU A 257 -16.73 1.59 -31.19
N MET A 258 -17.44 1.03 -30.19
CA MET A 258 -18.59 1.69 -29.57
C MET A 258 -18.15 2.38 -28.29
N ALA A 259 -18.27 3.70 -28.23
CA ALA A 259 -17.90 4.49 -27.08
C ALA A 259 -19.14 4.98 -26.32
N PHE A 260 -19.08 4.90 -24.99
CA PHE A 260 -20.19 5.27 -24.12
C PHE A 260 -19.82 6.49 -23.28
N ASP A 261 -20.56 7.58 -23.46
CA ASP A 261 -20.35 8.82 -22.71
C ASP A 261 -21.66 9.45 -22.23
N MET A 262 -21.53 10.42 -21.32
CA MET A 262 -22.63 11.20 -20.80
C MET A 262 -23.16 12.15 -21.89
N GLY A 263 -24.45 12.04 -22.19
CA GLY A 263 -25.01 12.60 -23.40
C GLY A 263 -25.25 14.12 -23.38
N PRO A 264 -25.33 14.74 -24.58
CA PRO A 264 -26.12 15.91 -24.93
C PRO A 264 -26.83 16.80 -23.89
N MET A 265 -26.30 17.94 -23.41
CA MET A 265 -27.13 19.13 -23.37
C MET A 265 -27.48 19.49 -24.81
N MET A 266 -28.66 19.08 -25.24
CA MET A 266 -29.13 19.38 -26.58
C MET A 266 -29.28 20.90 -26.73
N ASN A 267 -28.75 21.47 -27.83
CA ASN A 267 -28.99 22.86 -28.23
C ASN A 267 -30.49 23.02 -28.56
N THR A 268 -31.26 23.18 -27.50
CA THR A 268 -32.72 23.25 -27.51
C THR A 268 -33.12 24.68 -27.17
N ASN A 269 -34.31 25.04 -27.62
CA ASN A 269 -34.93 26.30 -27.25
C ASN A 269 -35.62 26.22 -25.87
N ASP A 270 -35.36 25.16 -25.11
CA ASP A 270 -35.94 24.94 -23.81
C ASP A 270 -35.37 25.94 -22.80
N VAL A 271 -36.25 26.44 -21.93
CA VAL A 271 -35.89 27.37 -20.85
C VAL A 271 -35.26 26.57 -19.72
N HIS A 272 -34.07 26.98 -19.28
CA HIS A 272 -33.31 26.30 -18.26
C HIS A 272 -33.48 26.95 -16.88
N GLY A 273 -33.78 26.14 -15.87
CA GLY A 273 -33.63 26.46 -14.45
C GLY A 273 -34.31 27.76 -13.98
N LEU A 274 -33.75 28.33 -12.90
CA LEU A 274 -34.22 29.59 -12.29
C LEU A 274 -33.73 30.85 -13.03
N SER A 275 -32.85 30.72 -14.04
CA SER A 275 -32.33 31.85 -14.83
C SER A 275 -33.34 32.38 -15.84
N GLY A 276 -34.32 31.57 -16.24
CA GLY A 276 -35.33 31.95 -17.24
C GLY A 276 -34.77 32.13 -18.66
N ARG A 277 -33.50 31.78 -18.89
CA ARG A 277 -32.83 31.83 -20.20
C ARG A 277 -33.00 30.51 -20.93
N THR A 278 -33.02 30.55 -22.26
CA THR A 278 -32.99 29.32 -23.07
C THR A 278 -31.59 28.72 -23.08
N LEU A 279 -31.51 27.39 -23.18
CA LEU A 279 -30.22 26.68 -23.29
C LEU A 279 -29.38 27.20 -24.45
N SER A 280 -30.02 27.48 -25.59
CA SER A 280 -29.34 28.10 -26.75
C SER A 280 -28.79 29.51 -26.45
N SER A 281 -29.50 30.32 -25.66
CA SER A 281 -29.05 31.66 -25.23
C SER A 281 -27.89 31.59 -24.22
N ILE A 282 -27.92 30.61 -23.31
CA ILE A 282 -26.84 30.37 -22.35
C ILE A 282 -25.58 29.95 -23.11
N TYR A 283 -25.70 28.97 -24.00
CA TYR A 283 -24.60 28.46 -24.82
C TYR A 283 -23.95 29.54 -25.70
N SER A 284 -24.75 30.35 -26.39
CA SER A 284 -24.24 31.43 -27.25
C SER A 284 -23.63 32.60 -26.47
N GLY A 285 -24.21 32.98 -25.32
CA GLY A 285 -23.63 34.00 -24.43
C GLY A 285 -22.26 33.56 -23.91
N TYR A 286 -22.16 32.32 -23.46
CA TYR A 286 -20.93 31.74 -22.96
C TYR A 286 -19.78 31.74 -23.99
N LEU A 287 -20.06 31.36 -25.24
CA LEU A 287 -19.05 31.39 -26.31
C LEU A 287 -18.51 32.80 -26.55
N ASN A 288 -19.35 33.83 -26.42
CA ASN A 288 -18.92 35.22 -26.56
C ASN A 288 -18.04 35.67 -25.39
N ASP A 289 -18.37 35.27 -24.17
CA ASP A 289 -17.60 35.61 -22.97
C ASP A 289 -16.23 34.91 -22.95
N CYS A 290 -16.17 33.63 -23.37
CA CYS A 290 -14.91 32.90 -23.55
C CYS A 290 -14.01 33.54 -24.62
N ALA A 291 -14.58 34.03 -25.72
CA ALA A 291 -13.83 34.73 -26.76
C ALA A 291 -13.28 36.09 -26.27
N ALA A 292 -14.01 36.79 -25.39
CA ALA A 292 -13.59 38.05 -24.78
C ALA A 292 -12.44 37.89 -23.76
N PHE A 293 -12.32 36.72 -23.11
CA PHE A 293 -11.30 36.42 -22.10
C PHE A 293 -9.89 36.10 -22.66
N GLY A 294 -9.70 36.18 -23.99
CA GLY A 294 -8.40 36.06 -24.66
C GLY A 294 -8.07 34.70 -25.28
N ASN A 295 -9.04 33.80 -25.41
CA ASN A 295 -8.84 32.41 -25.87
C ASN A 295 -8.93 32.22 -27.41
N GLY A 296 -8.14 32.98 -28.17
CA GLY A 296 -7.96 32.77 -29.62
C GLY A 296 -9.18 33.10 -30.49
N PRO A 297 -9.04 33.10 -31.84
CA PRO A 297 -10.12 33.41 -32.76
C PRO A 297 -11.26 32.37 -32.67
N TYR A 298 -12.50 32.80 -32.92
CA TYR A 298 -13.73 31.97 -32.90
C TYR A 298 -13.58 30.62 -33.62
N SER A 299 -12.71 30.53 -34.64
CA SER A 299 -12.40 29.31 -35.36
C SER A 299 -11.71 28.21 -34.53
N GLU A 300 -10.92 28.57 -33.50
CA GLU A 300 -10.26 27.60 -32.60
C GLU A 300 -11.18 27.14 -31.46
N LEU A 301 -12.06 28.04 -30.98
CA LEU A 301 -13.18 27.72 -30.07
C LEU A 301 -14.26 26.85 -30.74
N ASN A 302 -14.37 26.93 -32.07
CA ASN A 302 -15.30 26.14 -32.88
C ASN A 302 -14.69 24.83 -33.41
N SER A 303 -13.49 24.44 -32.95
CA SER A 303 -12.97 23.09 -33.18
C SER A 303 -13.81 22.09 -32.39
N ASP A 304 -14.00 20.87 -32.92
CA ASP A 304 -14.84 19.85 -32.25
C ASP A 304 -14.32 19.53 -30.83
N PHE A 305 -13.01 19.64 -30.60
CA PHE A 305 -12.39 19.49 -29.28
C PHE A 305 -12.75 20.63 -28.31
N SER A 306 -12.70 21.88 -28.75
CA SER A 306 -13.15 23.02 -27.96
C SER A 306 -14.66 22.94 -27.70
N ARG A 307 -15.46 22.52 -28.69
CA ARG A 307 -16.90 22.31 -28.55
C ARG A 307 -17.22 21.21 -27.54
N GLU A 308 -16.57 20.05 -27.60
CA GLU A 308 -16.72 18.96 -26.63
C GLU A 308 -16.22 19.33 -25.24
N SER A 309 -15.13 20.09 -25.12
CA SER A 309 -14.59 20.55 -23.84
C SER A 309 -15.49 21.62 -23.20
N LEU A 310 -15.94 22.61 -23.99
CA LEU A 310 -16.96 23.61 -23.61
C LEU A 310 -18.30 22.94 -23.27
N TYR A 311 -18.61 21.82 -23.91
CA TYR A 311 -19.82 21.04 -23.74
C TYR A 311 -19.78 20.15 -22.48
N ASN A 312 -18.67 19.46 -22.23
CA ASN A 312 -18.45 18.71 -20.98
C ASN A 312 -18.34 19.65 -19.79
N ILE A 313 -17.80 20.85 -19.97
CA ILE A 313 -17.72 21.86 -18.92
C ILE A 313 -19.07 22.57 -18.75
N SER A 314 -19.83 22.86 -19.81
CA SER A 314 -21.21 23.37 -19.65
C SER A 314 -22.12 22.35 -18.98
N LEU A 315 -22.01 21.05 -19.30
CA LEU A 315 -22.65 19.96 -18.54
C LEU A 315 -22.25 19.93 -17.06
N GLN A 316 -20.98 20.21 -16.76
CA GLN A 316 -20.44 20.22 -15.40
C GLN A 316 -20.67 21.55 -14.66
N GLN A 317 -21.02 22.62 -15.37
CA GLN A 317 -21.28 23.95 -14.82
C GLN A 317 -22.76 24.33 -14.83
N ASP A 318 -23.61 23.59 -15.55
CA ASP A 318 -25.07 23.60 -15.40
C ASP A 318 -25.52 23.09 -14.01
N TYR A 319 -24.56 22.54 -13.27
CA TYR A 319 -24.70 22.17 -11.87
C TYR A 319 -23.91 23.09 -10.92
N MET A 320 -23.37 24.22 -11.39
CA MET A 320 -22.97 25.27 -10.45
C MET A 320 -24.16 25.54 -9.55
N GLY A 321 -23.95 25.29 -8.26
CA GLY A 321 -24.92 25.39 -7.18
C GLY A 321 -25.48 26.80 -6.93
N ALA A 322 -25.79 27.57 -7.97
CA ALA A 322 -26.66 28.74 -7.93
C ALA A 322 -28.11 28.37 -7.63
N THR A 323 -28.51 27.11 -7.82
CA THR A 323 -29.88 26.65 -7.50
C THR A 323 -29.92 25.40 -6.66
N GLY A 324 -28.75 24.85 -6.28
CA GLY A 324 -28.53 23.44 -5.94
C GLY A 324 -29.76 22.84 -5.30
N ARG A 325 -30.54 22.05 -6.04
CA ARG A 325 -31.98 21.78 -5.79
C ARG A 325 -32.37 21.86 -4.30
N VAL A 326 -32.58 23.09 -3.82
CA VAL A 326 -33.22 23.33 -2.53
C VAL A 326 -34.70 23.27 -2.86
N ARG A 327 -35.32 22.12 -2.64
CA ARG A 327 -36.78 22.07 -2.67
C ARG A 327 -37.27 22.68 -1.37
N ILE A 328 -37.83 23.88 -1.48
CA ILE A 328 -38.54 24.55 -0.39
C ILE A 328 -39.94 23.96 -0.37
N PHE A 329 -40.24 23.18 0.66
CA PHE A 329 -41.59 22.69 0.91
C PHE A 329 -42.30 23.67 1.83
N ASN A 330 -43.39 24.27 1.34
CA ASN A 330 -44.29 25.12 2.11
C ASN A 330 -45.40 24.23 2.67
N ASP A 331 -45.40 24.00 3.99
CA ASP A 331 -46.48 23.33 4.75
C ASP A 331 -46.91 21.92 4.27
N VAL A 332 -46.22 21.33 3.28
CA VAL A 332 -46.47 19.98 2.75
C VAL A 332 -45.34 19.06 3.17
N GLU A 333 -45.69 17.97 3.85
CA GLU A 333 -44.75 16.92 4.21
C GLU A 333 -44.26 16.22 2.93
N PRO A 334 -42.93 16.14 2.68
CA PRO A 334 -42.42 15.52 1.46
C PRO A 334 -42.93 14.07 1.36
N THR A 335 -43.57 13.71 0.25
CA THR A 335 -44.15 12.38 0.04
C THR A 335 -43.09 11.29 0.21
N THR A 336 -43.46 10.17 0.85
CA THR A 336 -42.61 9.00 1.14
C THR A 336 -42.17 8.20 -0.10
N ILE A 337 -42.55 8.61 -1.31
CA ILE A 337 -42.24 7.92 -2.57
C ILE A 337 -41.19 8.74 -3.36
N PRO A 338 -40.05 8.15 -3.75
CA PRO A 338 -38.99 8.85 -4.48
C PRO A 338 -39.40 9.13 -5.94
N PRO A 339 -38.98 10.25 -6.55
CA PRO A 339 -39.00 10.38 -8.01
C PRO A 339 -37.95 9.46 -8.65
N SER A 340 -38.03 9.32 -9.98
CA SER A 340 -37.21 8.46 -10.84
C SER A 340 -35.73 8.35 -10.46
N TYR A 341 -35.17 7.15 -10.71
CA TYR A 341 -33.85 6.61 -10.35
C TYR A 341 -32.60 7.52 -10.37
N GLY A 342 -32.64 8.73 -10.95
CA GLY A 342 -31.52 9.66 -11.04
C GLY A 342 -31.26 10.57 -9.82
N ASP A 343 -32.19 10.67 -8.86
CA ASP A 343 -32.16 11.72 -7.81
C ASP A 343 -31.58 11.28 -6.43
N ARG A 344 -30.88 10.15 -6.34
CA ARG A 344 -30.58 9.49 -5.04
C ARG A 344 -29.28 9.93 -4.33
N GLU A 345 -28.43 10.76 -4.93
CA GLU A 345 -27.17 11.19 -4.30
C GLU A 345 -27.04 12.72 -4.25
N GLY A 346 -27.13 13.33 -3.04
CA GLY A 346 -26.61 14.68 -2.78
C GLY A 346 -27.60 15.84 -2.54
N ASN A 347 -28.89 15.61 -2.27
CA ASN A 347 -29.87 16.70 -2.08
C ASN A 347 -29.91 17.26 -0.64
N ILE A 348 -29.88 18.59 -0.50
CA ILE A 348 -30.15 19.34 0.75
C ILE A 348 -31.61 19.79 0.75
N LEU A 349 -32.36 19.52 1.82
CA LEU A 349 -33.79 19.86 1.96
C LEU A 349 -33.97 20.99 2.99
N MET A 350 -34.78 22.00 2.66
CA MET A 350 -35.13 23.10 3.57
C MET A 350 -36.65 23.24 3.67
N ARG A 351 -37.18 23.39 4.90
CA ARG A 351 -38.63 23.46 5.17
C ARG A 351 -39.01 24.82 5.76
N GLN A 352 -40.08 25.41 5.22
CA GLN A 352 -40.75 26.58 5.79
C GLN A 352 -42.08 26.10 6.40
N ILE A 353 -42.25 26.29 7.71
CA ILE A 353 -43.35 25.65 8.46
C ILE A 353 -44.59 26.54 8.58
N VAL A 354 -44.48 27.86 8.33
CA VAL A 354 -45.63 28.77 8.15
C VAL A 354 -45.26 30.04 7.35
N GLY A 355 -46.02 30.39 6.31
CA GLY A 355 -46.12 31.76 5.75
C GLY A 355 -45.57 32.02 4.33
N THR A 356 -45.95 33.15 3.72
CA THR A 356 -45.60 33.58 2.34
C THR A 356 -44.09 33.87 2.16
N THR A 357 -43.65 33.97 0.90
CA THR A 357 -42.27 33.99 0.34
C THR A 357 -41.22 34.97 0.92
N ALA A 358 -41.45 35.61 2.07
CA ALA A 358 -40.58 36.63 2.65
C ALA A 358 -40.24 36.42 4.15
N GLN A 359 -40.35 35.20 4.70
CA GLN A 359 -40.03 34.86 6.10
C GLN A 359 -38.83 33.89 6.19
N PRO A 360 -38.07 33.85 7.32
CA PRO A 360 -36.83 33.09 7.45
C PRO A 360 -37.04 31.56 7.49
N LEU A 361 -36.06 30.83 6.98
CA LEU A 361 -36.02 29.35 6.90
C LEU A 361 -35.65 28.75 8.26
N GLU A 362 -36.45 27.79 8.75
CA GLU A 362 -36.32 27.29 10.13
C GLU A 362 -35.71 25.89 10.26
N GLN A 363 -35.62 25.06 9.20
CA GLN A 363 -35.10 23.69 9.31
C GLN A 363 -34.27 23.23 8.10
N LEU A 364 -33.16 22.55 8.39
CA LEU A 364 -32.24 21.94 7.42
C LEU A 364 -32.22 20.41 7.58
N GLY A 365 -32.37 19.65 6.49
CA GLY A 365 -32.32 18.18 6.51
C GLY A 365 -31.71 17.56 5.26
N PHE A 366 -31.36 16.28 5.33
CA PHE A 366 -30.80 15.51 4.20
C PHE A 366 -31.45 14.12 4.08
N TRP A 367 -31.34 13.50 2.90
CA TRP A 367 -31.91 12.19 2.63
C TRP A 367 -30.94 11.06 3.03
N SER A 368 -31.43 10.06 3.75
CA SER A 368 -30.69 8.85 4.14
C SER A 368 -31.46 7.59 3.75
N ALA A 369 -30.81 6.42 3.82
CA ALA A 369 -31.46 5.13 3.57
C ALA A 369 -32.65 4.83 4.51
N ALA A 370 -32.76 5.52 5.65
CA ALA A 370 -33.86 5.42 6.60
C ALA A 370 -34.93 6.53 6.44
N GLY A 371 -34.82 7.39 5.41
CA GLY A 371 -35.68 8.56 5.20
C GLY A 371 -34.96 9.89 5.47
N ILE A 372 -35.72 10.98 5.61
CA ILE A 372 -35.19 12.34 5.78
C ILE A 372 -34.75 12.55 7.24
N LEU A 373 -33.50 12.96 7.46
CA LEU A 373 -32.91 13.30 8.76
C LEU A 373 -32.75 14.82 8.89
N TRP A 374 -33.37 15.44 9.91
CA TRP A 374 -33.32 16.88 10.18
C TRP A 374 -32.18 17.21 11.15
N LEU A 375 -31.34 18.19 10.78
CA LEU A 375 -30.05 18.45 11.43
C LEU A 375 -30.11 19.50 12.56
N THR A 376 -31.01 20.49 12.55
CA THR A 376 -31.27 21.45 13.67
C THR A 376 -32.48 22.37 13.39
N ASP A 377 -33.05 22.97 14.44
CA ASP A 377 -34.03 24.07 14.38
C ASP A 377 -33.32 25.45 14.40
N LEU A 378 -33.60 26.31 13.43
CA LEU A 378 -33.19 27.71 13.37
C LEU A 378 -34.40 28.59 13.73
N VAL A 379 -34.31 29.38 14.80
CA VAL A 379 -35.39 30.29 15.21
C VAL A 379 -35.00 31.73 14.91
N TRP A 380 -35.82 32.44 14.13
CA TRP A 380 -35.82 33.90 14.07
C TRP A 380 -37.26 34.42 14.00
N SER A 381 -37.61 35.32 14.91
CA SER A 381 -38.99 35.78 15.15
C SER A 381 -39.28 37.13 14.49
N GLN A 382 -40.41 37.30 13.77
CA GLN A 382 -41.31 38.48 13.82
C GLN A 382 -42.76 38.20 13.31
N THR A 383 -43.70 38.12 14.27
CA THR A 383 -45.14 38.50 14.33
C THR A 383 -46.06 38.76 13.10
N ASN A 384 -47.25 38.09 13.14
CA ASN A 384 -48.65 38.55 12.94
C ASN A 384 -49.52 38.18 11.67
N SER A 385 -50.58 37.38 11.96
CA SER A 385 -52.04 37.49 11.62
C SER A 385 -52.71 36.94 10.31
N SER A 386 -53.35 35.76 10.43
CA SER A 386 -54.79 35.37 10.21
C SER A 386 -55.60 35.64 8.91
N GLN A 387 -56.21 34.59 8.29
CA GLN A 387 -57.68 34.27 8.26
C GLN A 387 -58.10 33.20 7.20
N ILE A 388 -59.12 32.37 7.54
CA ILE A 388 -59.79 31.33 6.72
C ILE A 388 -61.26 31.73 6.46
N VAL A 389 -61.86 31.37 5.31
CA VAL A 389 -63.34 31.27 5.11
C VAL A 389 -63.70 30.05 4.22
N ALA A 390 -64.78 29.34 4.57
CA ALA A 390 -65.28 28.10 3.93
C ALA A 390 -66.62 28.25 3.18
N CYS A 391 -66.89 27.31 2.27
CA CYS A 391 -68.08 27.16 1.43
C CYS A 391 -69.40 27.11 2.20
N SER A 392 -70.40 27.87 1.76
CA SER A 392 -71.80 27.68 2.16
C SER A 392 -72.79 28.26 1.15
N SER A 393 -73.33 27.41 0.26
CA SER A 393 -74.75 27.38 -0.12
C SER A 393 -75.06 26.27 -1.15
N GLY A 394 -75.49 25.13 -0.61
CA GLY A 394 -76.36 24.07 -1.17
C GLY A 394 -76.62 23.91 -2.68
N THR A 395 -76.28 22.69 -3.13
CA THR A 395 -77.00 21.78 -4.05
C THR A 395 -77.28 22.21 -5.49
N CYS A 396 -76.74 21.46 -6.46
CA CYS A 396 -77.35 21.23 -7.76
C CYS A 396 -77.04 19.80 -8.24
N ASP A 397 -77.98 18.88 -8.01
CA ASP A 397 -78.07 17.56 -8.62
C ASP A 397 -78.94 17.64 -9.89
N MET A 398 -78.57 16.85 -10.90
CA MET A 398 -79.02 16.90 -12.28
C MET A 398 -80.20 15.95 -12.53
N SER A 399 -81.33 16.46 -13.03
CA SER A 399 -82.26 15.63 -13.80
C SER A 399 -83.14 16.43 -14.76
N THR A 400 -83.25 15.90 -15.99
CA THR A 400 -84.21 16.20 -17.06
C THR A 400 -83.89 17.30 -18.10
N ALA A 401 -83.42 16.87 -19.29
CA ALA A 401 -83.74 17.51 -20.57
C ALA A 401 -83.63 16.52 -21.76
N PHE A 402 -84.80 16.28 -22.36
CA PHE A 402 -85.17 15.77 -23.69
C PHE A 402 -84.10 15.43 -24.75
N ILE A 403 -84.31 14.29 -25.44
CA ILE A 403 -83.67 13.85 -26.70
C ILE A 403 -84.60 14.17 -27.89
N PRO A 404 -84.08 14.68 -29.02
CA PRO A 404 -84.67 14.46 -30.35
C PRO A 404 -83.87 13.47 -31.20
N ARG A 405 -84.59 12.81 -32.10
CA ARG A 405 -84.18 11.71 -32.99
C ARG A 405 -83.07 12.12 -33.97
N ASP A 406 -81.92 11.46 -33.86
CA ASP A 406 -81.22 10.89 -35.02
C ASP A 406 -80.35 9.70 -34.57
N ARG A 407 -80.35 8.62 -35.37
CA ARG A 407 -79.76 7.32 -35.01
C ARG A 407 -78.41 7.14 -35.70
N SER A 408 -77.52 6.43 -34.99
CA SER A 408 -76.12 6.04 -35.25
C SER A 408 -75.10 7.11 -34.82
N SER A 409 -74.22 6.90 -33.84
CA SER A 409 -73.47 5.68 -33.51
C SER A 409 -72.79 5.76 -32.13
N GLN A 410 -73.30 5.09 -31.09
CA GLN A 410 -72.56 4.78 -29.86
C GLN A 410 -73.32 3.74 -29.03
N CYS A 411 -72.77 2.52 -28.94
CA CYS A 411 -73.21 1.53 -27.95
C CYS A 411 -72.57 1.85 -26.58
N PRO A 412 -73.27 1.55 -25.46
CA PRO A 412 -72.70 1.73 -24.13
C PRO A 412 -71.42 0.88 -23.97
N ALA A 413 -70.49 1.33 -23.13
CA ALA A 413 -69.26 0.58 -22.85
C ALA A 413 -69.62 -0.83 -22.34
N GLY A 414 -68.95 -1.85 -22.87
CA GLY A 414 -69.29 -3.26 -22.70
C GLY A 414 -70.00 -3.89 -23.90
N SER A 415 -70.54 -3.11 -24.84
CA SER A 415 -71.32 -3.61 -25.98
C SER A 415 -70.91 -3.00 -27.32
N THR A 416 -71.02 -3.75 -28.41
CA THR A 416 -70.71 -3.31 -29.79
C THR A 416 -71.92 -3.46 -30.72
N TRP A 417 -71.97 -2.67 -31.80
CA TRP A 417 -73.14 -2.62 -32.68
C TRP A 417 -73.19 -3.79 -33.67
N SER A 418 -74.27 -4.57 -33.63
CA SER A 418 -74.60 -5.63 -34.58
C SER A 418 -75.83 -5.25 -35.42
N ASN A 419 -75.77 -5.52 -36.73
CA ASN A 419 -76.88 -5.27 -37.66
C ASN A 419 -78.08 -6.19 -37.44
N GLU A 420 -77.94 -7.26 -36.65
CA GLU A 420 -79.00 -8.25 -36.39
C GLU A 420 -79.72 -8.01 -35.06
N LEU A 421 -79.06 -7.41 -34.05
CA LEU A 421 -79.54 -7.35 -32.66
C LEU A 421 -79.45 -5.96 -32.01
N GLY A 422 -78.82 -4.96 -32.64
CA GLY A 422 -78.48 -3.69 -31.99
C GLY A 422 -77.17 -3.80 -31.18
N CYS A 423 -77.05 -3.12 -30.04
CA CYS A 423 -75.87 -3.23 -29.19
C CYS A 423 -75.85 -4.60 -28.48
N GLY A 424 -74.82 -5.42 -28.73
CA GLY A 424 -74.61 -6.72 -28.08
C GLY A 424 -73.36 -6.73 -27.21
N ASP A 425 -73.45 -7.37 -26.04
CA ASP A 425 -72.39 -7.41 -25.03
C ASP A 425 -71.18 -8.24 -25.46
N CYS A 426 -69.98 -7.80 -25.09
CA CYS A 426 -68.76 -8.57 -25.32
C CYS A 426 -68.71 -9.83 -24.44
N PRO A 427 -68.33 -11.00 -24.96
CA PRO A 427 -68.21 -12.24 -24.18
C PRO A 427 -67.03 -12.20 -23.18
N THR A 428 -66.96 -13.17 -22.26
CA THR A 428 -65.85 -13.33 -21.29
C THR A 428 -64.50 -13.36 -22.00
N GLY A 429 -63.46 -12.84 -21.33
CA GLY A 429 -62.15 -12.62 -21.93
C GLY A 429 -62.08 -11.47 -22.95
N ARG A 430 -63.16 -10.71 -23.18
CA ARG A 430 -63.17 -9.53 -24.07
C ARG A 430 -63.85 -8.31 -23.43
N PHE A 431 -63.51 -7.11 -23.90
CA PHE A 431 -64.07 -5.84 -23.47
C PHE A 431 -64.33 -4.89 -24.65
N ALA A 432 -65.16 -3.86 -24.45
CA ALA A 432 -65.33 -2.77 -25.41
C ALA A 432 -65.51 -1.44 -24.67
N ALA A 433 -64.66 -0.45 -24.99
CA ALA A 433 -64.82 0.92 -24.50
C ALA A 433 -66.00 1.63 -25.20
N LEU A 434 -66.46 2.74 -24.63
CA LEU A 434 -67.58 3.52 -25.18
C LEU A 434 -67.33 3.89 -26.65
N GLY A 435 -68.22 3.48 -27.56
CA GLY A 435 -68.12 3.79 -28.97
C GLY A 435 -67.20 2.88 -29.80
N MET A 436 -66.64 1.81 -29.22
CA MET A 436 -65.92 0.79 -29.99
C MET A 436 -66.87 0.02 -30.92
N THR A 437 -66.37 -0.31 -32.12
CA THR A 437 -67.12 -1.06 -33.14
C THR A 437 -66.94 -2.58 -33.04
N GLU A 438 -65.90 -3.05 -32.34
CA GLU A 438 -65.58 -4.47 -32.15
C GLU A 438 -65.04 -4.75 -30.73
N CYS A 439 -65.26 -5.96 -30.21
CA CYS A 439 -64.82 -6.38 -28.88
C CYS A 439 -63.36 -6.86 -28.91
N GLU A 440 -62.50 -6.21 -28.11
CA GLU A 440 -61.08 -6.55 -27.99
C GLU A 440 -60.84 -7.56 -26.87
N SER A 441 -59.86 -8.46 -27.04
CA SER A 441 -59.50 -9.44 -26.01
C SER A 441 -58.73 -8.79 -24.86
N CYS A 442 -58.96 -9.27 -23.64
CA CYS A 442 -58.18 -8.86 -22.47
C CYS A 442 -56.70 -9.10 -22.71
N ALA A 443 -55.90 -8.06 -22.48
CA ALA A 443 -54.47 -8.14 -22.62
C ALA A 443 -53.88 -9.09 -21.57
N LEU A 444 -52.69 -9.62 -21.84
CA LEU A 444 -51.93 -10.44 -20.89
C LEU A 444 -51.85 -9.75 -19.52
N GLY A 445 -51.99 -10.53 -18.45
CA GLY A 445 -52.07 -10.03 -17.08
C GLY A 445 -53.42 -9.44 -16.65
N SER A 446 -54.39 -9.36 -17.57
CA SER A 446 -55.77 -9.00 -17.26
C SER A 446 -56.73 -10.12 -17.63
N PHE A 447 -57.85 -10.20 -16.91
CA PHE A 447 -58.87 -11.22 -17.10
C PHE A 447 -60.27 -10.61 -17.12
N SER A 448 -61.22 -11.32 -17.71
CA SER A 448 -62.64 -10.97 -17.72
C SER A 448 -63.44 -12.24 -17.48
N ASN A 449 -64.04 -12.32 -16.31
CA ASN A 449 -64.88 -13.44 -15.88
C ASN A 449 -66.38 -13.19 -16.12
N GLU A 450 -66.77 -12.01 -16.62
CA GLU A 450 -68.16 -11.61 -16.86
C GLU A 450 -68.34 -10.97 -18.26
N SER A 451 -69.49 -11.19 -18.90
CA SER A 451 -69.83 -10.58 -20.20
C SER A 451 -70.28 -9.12 -20.05
N GLY A 452 -70.01 -8.29 -21.06
CA GLY A 452 -70.45 -6.89 -21.09
C GLY A 452 -69.51 -5.93 -20.34
N LEU A 453 -68.25 -6.30 -20.14
CA LEU A 453 -67.31 -5.49 -19.37
C LEU A 453 -66.76 -4.31 -20.19
N PRO A 454 -66.74 -3.09 -19.61
CA PRO A 454 -66.17 -1.92 -20.27
C PRO A 454 -64.63 -1.93 -20.28
N ALA A 455 -64.00 -2.73 -19.42
CA ALA A 455 -62.56 -2.95 -19.32
C ALA A 455 -62.27 -4.26 -18.56
N CYS A 456 -61.10 -4.87 -18.78
CA CYS A 456 -60.68 -6.09 -18.09
C CYS A 456 -60.11 -5.82 -16.68
N PHE A 457 -60.23 -6.79 -15.77
CA PHE A 457 -59.67 -6.72 -14.42
C PHE A 457 -58.21 -7.18 -14.41
N LEU A 458 -57.37 -6.59 -13.56
CA LEU A 458 -55.98 -7.01 -13.42
C LEU A 458 -55.87 -8.21 -12.49
N CYS A 459 -55.01 -9.18 -12.82
CA CYS A 459 -54.72 -10.30 -11.91
C CYS A 459 -54.07 -9.80 -10.62
N PRO A 460 -54.51 -10.23 -9.42
CA PRO A 460 -53.93 -9.76 -8.17
C PRO A 460 -52.51 -10.32 -7.95
N ALA A 461 -51.70 -9.61 -7.15
CA ALA A 461 -50.36 -10.06 -6.77
C ALA A 461 -50.39 -11.49 -6.18
N GLY A 462 -49.38 -12.29 -6.49
CA GLY A 462 -49.33 -13.74 -6.23
C GLY A 462 -49.96 -14.60 -7.34
N SER A 463 -50.59 -13.98 -8.35
CA SER A 463 -51.19 -14.66 -9.50
C SER A 463 -51.00 -13.90 -10.82
N VAL A 464 -51.12 -14.58 -11.95
CA VAL A 464 -50.82 -14.04 -13.29
C VAL A 464 -51.83 -14.49 -14.36
N GLY A 465 -52.04 -13.64 -15.36
CA GLY A 465 -52.89 -13.91 -16.52
C GLY A 465 -52.04 -14.27 -17.74
N GLU A 466 -51.70 -15.56 -17.89
CA GLU A 466 -50.69 -16.03 -18.85
C GLU A 466 -51.18 -16.07 -20.31
N ALA A 467 -52.48 -15.86 -20.56
CA ALA A 467 -53.11 -15.96 -21.88
C ALA A 467 -53.92 -14.70 -22.25
N GLN A 468 -53.90 -14.35 -23.54
CA GLN A 468 -54.73 -13.24 -24.05
C GLN A 468 -56.21 -13.66 -24.05
N GLY A 469 -57.05 -12.86 -23.42
CA GLY A 469 -58.45 -13.18 -23.16
C GLY A 469 -58.65 -14.16 -21.98
N ALA A 470 -57.78 -14.13 -20.98
CA ALA A 470 -57.91 -14.96 -19.78
C ALA A 470 -59.26 -14.75 -19.07
N GLU A 471 -59.87 -15.86 -18.63
CA GLU A 471 -61.11 -15.84 -17.85
C GLU A 471 -60.85 -15.88 -16.33
N GLU A 472 -59.67 -16.35 -15.90
CA GLU A 472 -59.21 -16.41 -14.51
C GLU A 472 -57.68 -16.31 -14.41
N CYS A 473 -57.15 -16.05 -13.20
CA CYS A 473 -55.71 -15.85 -12.94
C CYS A 473 -55.07 -17.10 -12.28
N THR A 474 -53.84 -17.42 -12.68
CA THR A 474 -53.06 -18.59 -12.20
C THR A 474 -52.12 -18.20 -11.06
N VAL A 475 -52.10 -18.92 -9.93
CA VAL A 475 -51.19 -18.66 -8.79
C VAL A 475 -49.76 -19.15 -9.00
N CYS A 476 -48.79 -18.42 -8.47
CA CYS A 476 -47.37 -18.76 -8.54
C CYS A 476 -46.99 -19.92 -7.61
N HIS A 477 -46.24 -20.90 -8.09
CA HIS A 477 -45.82 -22.09 -7.35
C HIS A 477 -44.49 -21.88 -6.59
N GLU A 478 -44.09 -22.82 -5.72
CA GLU A 478 -42.82 -22.75 -4.95
C GLU A 478 -41.60 -22.46 -5.84
N GLY A 479 -40.66 -21.65 -5.31
CA GLY A 479 -39.58 -21.05 -6.09
C GLY A 479 -39.97 -19.83 -6.93
N PHE A 480 -41.26 -19.47 -7.00
CA PHE A 480 -41.78 -18.33 -7.78
C PHE A 480 -42.71 -17.41 -6.97
N PHE A 481 -42.70 -16.12 -7.31
CA PHE A 481 -43.48 -15.07 -6.66
C PHE A 481 -44.01 -14.05 -7.68
N MET A 482 -44.98 -13.23 -7.28
CA MET A 482 -45.44 -12.09 -8.08
C MET A 482 -45.89 -10.94 -7.16
N ASN A 483 -45.16 -9.83 -7.15
CA ASN A 483 -45.40 -8.69 -6.25
C ASN A 483 -46.40 -7.65 -6.81
N GLU A 484 -46.63 -7.65 -8.11
CA GLU A 484 -47.47 -6.68 -8.80
C GLU A 484 -48.73 -7.33 -9.39
N SER A 485 -49.83 -6.58 -9.38
CA SER A 485 -51.05 -6.96 -10.08
C SER A 485 -50.95 -6.67 -11.58
N GLY A 486 -51.63 -7.46 -12.42
CA GLY A 486 -51.71 -7.19 -13.85
C GLY A 486 -50.63 -7.89 -14.67
N GLN A 487 -50.00 -8.93 -14.11
CA GLN A 487 -48.79 -9.52 -14.67
C GLN A 487 -49.08 -10.85 -15.35
N SER A 488 -48.26 -11.21 -16.34
CA SER A 488 -48.54 -12.34 -17.23
C SER A 488 -47.67 -13.57 -17.01
N ALA A 489 -46.71 -13.52 -16.07
CA ALA A 489 -45.85 -14.65 -15.74
C ALA A 489 -45.26 -14.50 -14.33
N CYS A 490 -45.21 -15.60 -13.57
CA CYS A 490 -44.61 -15.61 -12.24
C CYS A 490 -43.09 -15.46 -12.30
N LEU A 491 -42.51 -14.72 -11.36
CA LEU A 491 -41.08 -14.44 -11.29
C LEU A 491 -40.37 -15.47 -10.40
N LYS A 492 -39.22 -16.00 -10.81
CA LYS A 492 -38.40 -16.85 -9.92
C LYS A 492 -37.82 -16.02 -8.77
N CYS A 493 -37.70 -16.62 -7.59
CA CYS A 493 -36.92 -16.01 -6.51
C CYS A 493 -35.49 -15.76 -6.96
N ASN A 494 -35.02 -14.52 -6.76
CA ASN A 494 -33.68 -14.10 -7.12
C ASN A 494 -32.66 -14.72 -6.18
N GLU A 495 -31.40 -14.73 -6.61
CA GLU A 495 -30.33 -15.15 -5.73
C GLU A 495 -30.25 -14.29 -4.47
N GLY A 496 -30.03 -14.97 -3.36
CA GLY A 496 -30.17 -14.39 -2.02
C GLY A 496 -31.58 -14.47 -1.45
N THR A 497 -32.54 -15.09 -2.17
CA THR A 497 -33.91 -15.30 -1.70
C THR A 497 -34.44 -16.69 -2.09
N TYR A 498 -35.44 -17.20 -1.35
CA TYR A 498 -36.08 -18.50 -1.59
C TYR A 498 -37.61 -18.44 -1.38
N SER A 499 -38.35 -19.40 -1.92
CA SER A 499 -39.81 -19.50 -1.78
C SER A 499 -40.22 -20.94 -1.54
N ASP A 500 -40.62 -21.22 -0.31
CA ASP A 500 -41.07 -22.52 0.18
C ASP A 500 -42.60 -22.68 0.16
N ASP A 501 -43.37 -21.70 -0.36
CA ASP A 501 -44.84 -21.70 -0.40
C ASP A 501 -45.40 -21.14 -1.71
N SER A 502 -46.68 -21.40 -2.02
CA SER A 502 -47.36 -20.94 -3.25
C SER A 502 -48.15 -19.63 -3.04
N GLY A 503 -48.28 -18.83 -4.10
CA GLY A 503 -48.98 -17.54 -4.09
C GLY A 503 -48.20 -16.41 -3.40
N LEU A 504 -46.89 -16.57 -3.19
CA LEU A 504 -46.07 -15.57 -2.53
C LEU A 504 -45.99 -14.28 -3.35
N THR A 505 -46.19 -13.15 -2.67
CA THR A 505 -46.01 -11.82 -3.25
C THR A 505 -44.57 -11.32 -3.10
N GLN A 506 -43.75 -11.99 -2.28
CA GLN A 506 -42.34 -11.69 -2.08
C GLN A 506 -41.59 -12.95 -1.63
N CYS A 507 -40.39 -13.18 -2.18
CA CYS A 507 -39.50 -14.25 -1.71
C CYS A 507 -38.91 -13.94 -0.33
N ARG A 508 -38.55 -14.98 0.42
CA ARG A 508 -37.90 -14.85 1.72
C ARG A 508 -36.40 -14.67 1.55
N ASP A 509 -35.79 -13.76 2.30
CA ASP A 509 -34.37 -13.47 2.21
C ASP A 509 -33.48 -14.54 2.85
N CYS A 510 -32.30 -14.76 2.27
CA CYS A 510 -31.23 -15.52 2.89
C CYS A 510 -30.67 -14.79 4.11
N PRO A 511 -30.18 -15.51 5.14
CA PRO A 511 -29.53 -14.91 6.30
C PRO A 511 -28.31 -14.06 5.91
N ALA A 512 -27.99 -13.03 6.71
CA ALA A 512 -26.95 -12.04 6.42
C ALA A 512 -25.60 -12.65 6.01
N GLY A 513 -25.05 -12.15 4.90
CA GLY A 513 -23.78 -12.61 4.31
C GLY A 513 -23.90 -13.81 3.36
N ARG A 514 -25.08 -14.44 3.27
CA ARG A 514 -25.33 -15.59 2.39
C ARG A 514 -26.21 -15.22 1.20
N THR A 515 -25.98 -15.89 0.08
CA THR A 515 -26.74 -15.82 -1.16
C THR A 515 -27.04 -17.24 -1.68
N THR A 516 -28.14 -17.44 -2.40
CA THR A 516 -28.39 -18.70 -3.11
C THR A 516 -27.57 -18.75 -4.40
N ASN A 517 -27.05 -19.91 -4.80
CA ASN A 517 -26.21 -20.05 -6.02
C ASN A 517 -27.03 -20.32 -7.30
N TYR A 518 -28.35 -20.29 -7.18
CA TYR A 518 -29.27 -20.48 -8.28
C TYR A 518 -30.62 -19.84 -7.96
N LYS A 519 -31.29 -19.34 -8.99
CA LYS A 519 -32.65 -18.80 -8.88
C LYS A 519 -33.70 -19.86 -8.64
N GLY A 520 -34.79 -19.44 -7.99
CA GLY A 520 -35.93 -20.31 -7.68
C GLY A 520 -35.59 -21.34 -6.60
N ALA A 521 -34.69 -20.96 -5.69
CA ALA A 521 -34.37 -21.77 -4.52
C ALA A 521 -35.65 -22.10 -3.76
N LEU A 522 -35.84 -23.40 -3.51
CA LEU A 522 -37.03 -23.93 -2.86
C LEU A 522 -36.96 -23.76 -1.34
N ASP A 523 -35.76 -23.76 -0.76
CA ASP A 523 -35.56 -23.66 0.68
C ASP A 523 -34.30 -22.85 1.09
N ALA A 524 -34.21 -22.57 2.39
CA ALA A 524 -33.11 -21.83 2.99
C ALA A 524 -31.76 -22.58 2.97
N GLN A 525 -31.73 -23.89 2.68
CA GLN A 525 -30.48 -24.66 2.65
C GLN A 525 -29.64 -24.30 1.42
N ALA A 526 -30.23 -23.68 0.41
CA ALA A 526 -29.54 -23.23 -0.78
C ALA A 526 -28.67 -21.96 -0.58
N CYS A 527 -28.67 -21.32 0.59
CA CYS A 527 -27.93 -20.08 0.88
C CYS A 527 -26.45 -20.31 1.33
N THR A 528 -25.46 -19.86 0.54
CA THR A 528 -23.97 -19.94 0.74
C THR A 528 -23.26 -18.57 0.69
N CYS A 529 -21.96 -18.46 1.03
CA CYS A 529 -21.23 -17.17 1.12
C CYS A 529 -20.81 -16.57 -0.24
N ASN A 530 -20.75 -15.23 -0.35
CA ASN A 530 -20.51 -14.47 -1.60
C ASN A 530 -19.08 -13.88 -1.70
N GLY A 531 -18.45 -13.90 -2.89
CA GLY A 531 -17.19 -13.21 -3.21
C GLY A 531 -15.95 -13.79 -2.52
N ASP A 532 -15.09 -12.91 -1.97
CA ASP A 532 -13.92 -13.29 -1.15
C ASP A 532 -14.30 -13.81 0.25
N LEU A 533 -15.60 -14.01 0.51
CA LEU A 533 -16.12 -14.49 1.78
C LEU A 533 -16.39 -15.99 1.71
N TRP A 534 -15.90 -16.75 2.69
CA TRP A 534 -16.09 -18.20 2.74
C TRP A 534 -16.82 -18.64 4.03
N GLN A 535 -17.42 -19.83 4.01
CA GLN A 535 -18.24 -20.35 5.12
C GLN A 535 -17.37 -20.97 6.22
N GLY A 536 -17.18 -20.25 7.33
CA GLY A 536 -16.45 -20.75 8.50
C GLY A 536 -17.06 -22.03 9.10
N GLN A 537 -16.31 -23.14 9.12
CA GLN A 537 -16.62 -24.32 9.94
C GLN A 537 -15.71 -24.34 11.20
N CYS A 538 -16.31 -24.44 12.39
CA CYS A 538 -15.58 -24.43 13.67
C CYS A 538 -15.02 -25.82 14.01
N ILE A 539 -13.73 -25.90 14.36
CA ILE A 539 -13.14 -27.04 15.07
C ILE A 539 -12.26 -26.50 16.23
N ARG A 540 -12.88 -26.36 17.42
CA ARG A 540 -12.32 -26.12 18.77
C ARG A 540 -11.37 -24.91 19.00
N CYS A 541 -11.90 -23.91 19.71
CA CYS A 541 -11.17 -22.74 20.21
C CYS A 541 -10.53 -22.97 21.59
N LEU A 542 -9.25 -22.61 21.74
CA LEU A 542 -8.71 -22.06 22.99
C LEU A 542 -8.00 -20.74 22.66
N ASP A 543 -8.53 -19.67 23.23
CA ASP A 543 -8.02 -18.30 23.35
C ASP A 543 -7.53 -17.57 22.08
N THR A 544 -8.44 -16.71 21.59
CA THR A 544 -8.27 -15.54 20.69
C THR A 544 -8.21 -15.78 19.18
N THR A 545 -9.35 -16.11 18.58
CA THR A 545 -9.94 -15.43 17.40
C THR A 545 -11.43 -15.78 17.34
N ARG A 546 -12.30 -14.78 17.09
CA ARG A 546 -13.75 -14.96 17.07
C ARG A 546 -14.17 -15.81 15.87
N PHE A 547 -14.91 -16.88 16.14
CA PHE A 547 -15.72 -17.63 15.17
C PHE A 547 -17.19 -17.54 15.59
N GLU A 548 -18.05 -17.02 14.71
CA GLU A 548 -19.50 -17.09 14.83
C GLU A 548 -20.02 -18.08 13.78
N LEU A 549 -20.65 -19.16 14.24
CA LEU A 549 -21.17 -20.24 13.40
C LEU A 549 -22.16 -19.67 12.36
N GLY A 550 -21.91 -19.88 11.07
CA GLY A 550 -22.84 -19.50 9.99
C GLY A 550 -22.59 -18.15 9.32
N THR A 551 -21.56 -17.41 9.72
CA THR A 551 -21.16 -16.10 9.14
C THR A 551 -20.08 -16.25 8.06
N CYS A 552 -20.06 -15.31 7.11
CA CYS A 552 -19.11 -15.29 5.99
C CYS A 552 -17.93 -14.37 6.31
N VAL A 553 -16.70 -14.86 6.15
CA VAL A 553 -15.46 -14.20 6.61
C VAL A 553 -14.48 -13.92 5.46
N THR A 554 -13.74 -12.81 5.52
CA THR A 554 -12.82 -12.34 4.47
C THR A 554 -11.61 -13.27 4.29
N CYS A 555 -11.24 -13.53 3.04
CA CYS A 555 -10.04 -14.31 2.69
C CYS A 555 -8.76 -13.64 3.22
N GLN A 556 -7.97 -14.37 4.02
CA GLN A 556 -6.69 -13.89 4.57
C GLN A 556 -5.54 -14.01 3.56
N GLU A 557 -4.53 -13.14 3.66
CA GLU A 557 -3.29 -13.23 2.88
C GLU A 557 -2.66 -14.63 3.03
N GLY A 558 -2.35 -15.28 1.91
CA GLY A 558 -1.81 -16.64 1.86
C GLY A 558 -2.85 -17.74 1.61
N LEU A 559 -4.15 -17.41 1.55
CA LEU A 559 -5.21 -18.32 1.10
C LEU A 559 -5.77 -17.89 -0.25
N VAL A 560 -6.22 -18.87 -1.03
CA VAL A 560 -7.06 -18.69 -2.23
C VAL A 560 -8.46 -19.16 -1.86
N CYS A 561 -9.43 -18.25 -1.87
CA CYS A 561 -10.83 -18.54 -1.56
C CYS A 561 -11.66 -18.40 -2.85
N ASP A 562 -11.96 -19.51 -3.53
CA ASP A 562 -12.80 -19.51 -4.73
C ASP A 562 -14.28 -19.64 -4.35
N GLU A 563 -15.05 -18.53 -4.39
CA GLU A 563 -16.53 -18.49 -4.44
C GLU A 563 -17.24 -19.55 -3.54
N GLY A 564 -16.90 -19.58 -2.25
CA GLY A 564 -17.54 -20.47 -1.27
C GLY A 564 -16.99 -21.90 -1.18
N LYS A 565 -15.94 -22.25 -1.93
CA LYS A 565 -15.17 -23.51 -1.75
C LYS A 565 -14.24 -23.42 -0.53
N GLN A 566 -13.74 -24.57 -0.07
CA GLN A 566 -12.74 -24.60 1.00
C GLN A 566 -11.48 -23.83 0.56
N PRO A 567 -10.99 -22.87 1.36
CA PRO A 567 -9.76 -22.13 1.08
C PRO A 567 -8.56 -23.04 0.82
N GLU A 568 -7.81 -22.78 -0.25
CA GLU A 568 -6.56 -23.46 -0.57
C GLU A 568 -5.35 -22.62 -0.13
N LEU A 569 -4.32 -23.26 0.40
CA LEU A 569 -3.13 -22.58 0.93
C LEU A 569 -2.11 -22.29 -0.18
N LEU A 570 -1.63 -21.05 -0.27
CA LEU A 570 -0.59 -20.67 -1.24
C LEU A 570 0.79 -21.20 -0.83
N PRO A 571 1.69 -21.51 -1.80
CA PRO A 571 3.10 -21.73 -1.53
C PRO A 571 3.71 -20.54 -0.76
N GLY A 572 4.61 -20.82 0.18
CA GLY A 572 5.15 -19.79 1.08
C GLY A 572 4.36 -19.55 2.37
N TYR A 573 3.19 -20.19 2.51
CA TYR A 573 2.34 -20.10 3.69
C TYR A 573 2.09 -21.49 4.29
N TYR A 574 1.81 -21.52 5.58
CA TYR A 574 1.57 -22.73 6.37
C TYR A 574 0.29 -22.58 7.20
N THR A 575 -0.48 -23.65 7.29
CA THR A 575 -1.61 -23.78 8.22
C THR A 575 -1.51 -25.13 8.93
N THR A 576 -2.11 -25.25 10.11
CA THR A 576 -2.15 -26.53 10.83
C THR A 576 -3.37 -27.36 10.43
N PRO A 577 -3.33 -28.70 10.47
CA PRO A 577 -4.52 -29.53 10.26
C PRO A 577 -5.66 -29.22 11.24
N GLU A 578 -5.33 -28.83 12.47
CA GLU A 578 -6.30 -28.47 13.52
C GLU A 578 -6.94 -27.09 13.29
N ALA A 579 -6.16 -26.14 12.78
CA ALA A 579 -6.59 -24.79 12.42
C ALA A 579 -6.16 -24.46 10.97
N PRO A 580 -6.91 -24.93 9.95
CA PRO A 580 -6.53 -24.82 8.54
C PRO A 580 -6.64 -23.39 7.98
N TYR A 581 -7.20 -22.46 8.76
CA TYR A 581 -7.42 -21.06 8.39
C TYR A 581 -6.55 -20.08 9.18
N ASP A 582 -5.78 -20.57 10.15
CA ASP A 582 -4.76 -19.77 10.81
C ASP A 582 -3.51 -19.77 9.91
N VAL A 583 -3.39 -18.74 9.08
CA VAL A 583 -2.32 -18.64 8.09
C VAL A 583 -1.06 -18.06 8.71
N TYR A 584 0.04 -18.81 8.57
CA TYR A 584 1.37 -18.41 9.00
C TYR A 584 2.29 -18.24 7.78
N LYS A 585 2.93 -17.08 7.67
CA LYS A 585 3.94 -16.80 6.64
C LYS A 585 5.28 -17.50 6.93
N CYS A 586 5.82 -18.21 5.95
CA CYS A 586 7.10 -18.93 6.04
C CYS A 586 8.26 -18.09 5.50
N LEU A 587 9.39 -18.09 6.21
CA LEU A 587 10.61 -17.40 5.81
C LEU A 587 11.83 -18.33 5.91
N PRO A 588 12.53 -18.62 4.81
CA PRO A 588 12.12 -18.44 3.40
C PRO A 588 10.84 -19.23 3.02
N ALA A 589 10.18 -18.79 1.93
CA ALA A 589 8.91 -19.31 1.46
C ALA A 589 8.97 -20.79 0.98
N ASP A 590 10.12 -21.23 0.49
CA ASP A 590 10.37 -22.60 -0.01
C ASP A 590 10.18 -23.70 1.05
N LYS A 591 10.23 -23.35 2.34
CA LYS A 591 9.96 -24.27 3.46
C LYS A 591 8.54 -24.82 3.46
N CYS A 592 7.60 -24.06 2.89
CA CYS A 592 6.18 -24.34 2.93
C CYS A 592 5.68 -24.55 1.50
N PRO A 593 5.42 -25.81 1.10
CA PRO A 593 4.99 -26.11 -0.27
C PRO A 593 3.61 -25.53 -0.61
N GLY A 594 2.83 -25.13 0.39
CA GLY A 594 1.42 -24.77 0.23
C GLY A 594 0.54 -25.99 -0.02
N ALA A 595 -0.72 -25.73 -0.39
CA ALA A 595 -1.81 -26.68 -0.62
C ALA A 595 -2.29 -27.47 0.62
N THR A 596 -1.51 -28.42 1.13
CA THR A 596 -1.96 -29.32 2.20
C THR A 596 -1.66 -28.77 3.60
N PRO A 597 -2.67 -28.61 4.48
CA PRO A 597 -2.45 -28.20 5.87
C PRO A 597 -1.49 -29.15 6.59
N GLY A 598 -0.52 -28.59 7.31
CA GLY A 598 0.50 -29.33 8.04
C GLY A 598 1.69 -29.82 7.20
N ALA A 599 1.70 -29.62 5.89
CA ALA A 599 2.81 -30.05 5.03
C ALA A 599 4.01 -29.12 5.11
N CYS A 600 5.20 -29.73 5.23
CA CYS A 600 6.48 -29.04 5.31
C CYS A 600 7.49 -29.68 4.35
N ASN A 601 8.31 -28.87 3.69
CA ASN A 601 9.40 -29.36 2.84
C ASN A 601 10.61 -29.80 3.68
N GLY A 602 11.36 -30.79 3.18
CA GLY A 602 12.63 -31.21 3.76
C GLY A 602 12.53 -31.98 5.08
N GLY A 603 11.37 -32.57 5.40
CA GLY A 603 11.18 -33.36 6.64
C GLY A 603 11.07 -32.53 7.91
N ARG A 604 10.80 -31.22 7.77
CA ARG A 604 10.60 -30.29 8.89
C ARG A 604 9.21 -30.48 9.53
N VAL A 605 9.08 -30.02 10.76
CA VAL A 605 7.87 -30.06 11.59
C VAL A 605 7.69 -28.74 12.34
N GLY A 606 6.55 -28.59 13.02
CA GLY A 606 6.19 -27.40 13.78
C GLY A 606 5.57 -26.30 12.92
N VAL A 607 5.03 -25.27 13.56
CA VAL A 607 4.39 -24.12 12.92
C VAL A 607 5.42 -23.00 12.80
N PRO A 608 5.68 -22.38 11.63
CA PRO A 608 5.36 -22.80 10.26
C PRO A 608 6.57 -23.48 9.57
N CYS A 609 6.80 -24.76 9.85
CA CYS A 609 7.81 -25.63 9.23
C CYS A 609 9.28 -25.30 9.47
N THR A 610 9.69 -25.03 10.71
CA THR A 610 11.08 -24.63 11.01
C THR A 610 11.87 -25.52 11.95
N GLN A 611 11.26 -26.55 12.52
CA GLN A 611 11.96 -27.47 13.42
C GLN A 611 12.27 -28.78 12.68
N CYS A 612 13.42 -29.39 12.93
CA CYS A 612 13.64 -30.80 12.59
C CYS A 612 13.14 -31.68 13.75
N PRO A 613 12.63 -32.90 13.47
CA PRO A 613 12.29 -33.86 14.51
C PRO A 613 13.49 -34.19 15.41
N ASP A 614 13.21 -34.62 16.64
CA ASP A 614 14.25 -34.94 17.62
C ASP A 614 15.29 -35.95 17.07
N GLY A 615 16.58 -35.64 17.26
CA GLY A 615 17.69 -36.47 16.79
C GLY A 615 18.10 -36.24 15.32
N LEU A 616 17.41 -35.35 14.60
CA LEU A 616 17.75 -34.91 13.25
C LEU A 616 18.20 -33.44 13.25
N SER A 617 19.13 -33.09 12.37
CA SER A 617 19.60 -31.73 12.12
C SER A 617 19.40 -31.33 10.67
N LEU A 618 19.27 -30.04 10.39
CA LEU A 618 19.11 -29.56 9.02
C LEU A 618 20.44 -29.59 8.27
N GLU A 619 20.51 -30.32 7.16
CA GLU A 619 21.68 -30.42 6.29
C GLU A 619 21.21 -30.28 4.82
N ASN A 620 21.74 -29.28 4.10
CA ASN A 620 21.34 -28.97 2.71
C ASN A 620 19.81 -28.82 2.50
N GLY A 621 19.13 -28.23 3.48
CA GLY A 621 17.67 -27.99 3.43
C GLY A 621 16.79 -29.18 3.82
N VAL A 622 17.38 -30.34 4.17
CA VAL A 622 16.67 -31.56 4.58
C VAL A 622 17.10 -31.96 5.99
N CYS A 623 16.18 -32.46 6.81
CA CYS A 623 16.50 -32.99 8.14
C CYS A 623 17.21 -34.36 8.01
N SER A 624 18.51 -34.39 8.32
CA SER A 624 19.38 -35.58 8.31
C SER A 624 19.73 -36.04 9.73
N ALA A 625 20.13 -37.29 9.91
CA ALA A 625 20.49 -37.82 11.22
C ALA A 625 21.78 -37.18 11.74
N CYS A 626 21.78 -36.81 13.03
CA CYS A 626 22.93 -36.19 13.67
C CYS A 626 24.19 -37.08 13.57
N ALA A 627 25.29 -36.48 13.09
CA ALA A 627 26.58 -37.16 13.05
C ALA A 627 27.08 -37.52 14.46
N SER A 628 27.66 -38.71 14.62
CA SER A 628 28.16 -39.22 15.91
C SER A 628 29.31 -38.38 16.51
N LEU A 629 29.95 -37.54 15.70
CA LEU A 629 31.05 -36.66 16.11
C LEU A 629 30.58 -35.28 16.62
N SER A 630 29.28 -34.95 16.54
CA SER A 630 28.74 -33.63 16.90
C SER A 630 29.02 -33.23 18.36
N THR A 631 28.68 -34.09 19.32
CA THR A 631 28.88 -33.78 20.75
C THR A 631 30.37 -33.74 21.15
N PRO A 632 31.21 -34.73 20.79
CA PRO A 632 32.65 -34.65 21.04
C PRO A 632 33.32 -33.45 20.36
N GLY A 633 32.87 -33.07 19.15
CA GLY A 633 33.38 -31.93 18.40
C GLY A 633 33.16 -30.60 19.11
N TRP A 634 32.00 -30.40 19.72
CA TRP A 634 31.72 -29.19 20.52
C TRP A 634 32.55 -29.12 21.80
N VAL A 635 32.76 -30.26 22.48
CA VAL A 635 33.66 -30.31 23.65
C VAL A 635 35.09 -29.92 23.25
N VAL A 636 35.61 -30.47 22.14
CA VAL A 636 36.93 -30.12 21.61
C VAL A 636 36.98 -28.63 21.22
N SER A 637 35.93 -28.10 20.61
CA SER A 637 35.85 -26.68 20.21
C SER A 637 35.89 -25.74 21.41
N ILE A 638 35.18 -26.07 22.50
CA ILE A 638 35.22 -25.32 23.75
C ILE A 638 36.63 -25.35 24.36
N LEU A 639 37.29 -26.53 24.36
CA LEU A 639 38.67 -26.67 24.85
C LEU A 639 39.66 -25.86 24.00
N ILE A 640 39.52 -25.88 22.68
CA ILE A 640 40.31 -25.06 21.77
C ILE A 640 40.06 -23.58 22.06
N GLY A 641 38.80 -23.15 22.22
CA GLY A 641 38.44 -21.78 22.57
C GLY A 641 39.08 -21.32 23.89
N MET A 642 39.08 -22.17 24.91
CA MET A 642 39.74 -21.90 26.19
C MET A 642 41.26 -21.72 26.03
N VAL A 643 41.92 -22.54 25.21
CA VAL A 643 43.36 -22.41 24.90
C VAL A 643 43.62 -21.14 24.07
N CYS A 644 42.78 -20.85 23.08
CA CYS A 644 42.88 -19.67 22.22
C CYS A 644 42.73 -18.37 23.03
N LEU A 645 41.86 -18.31 24.04
CA LEU A 645 41.72 -17.15 24.92
C LEU A 645 42.99 -16.88 25.74
N VAL A 646 43.63 -17.94 26.25
CA VAL A 646 44.92 -17.84 26.95
C VAL A 646 46.03 -17.41 25.98
N ALA A 647 46.07 -17.97 24.77
CA ALA A 647 47.02 -17.55 23.73
C ALA A 647 46.81 -16.07 23.34
N CYS A 648 45.56 -15.63 23.18
CA CYS A 648 45.20 -14.23 22.91
C CYS A 648 45.74 -13.29 23.98
N TYR A 649 45.61 -13.63 25.27
CA TYR A 649 46.18 -12.84 26.36
C TYR A 649 47.69 -12.59 26.15
N TYR A 650 48.47 -13.63 25.85
CA TYR A 650 49.92 -13.48 25.64
C TYR A 650 50.26 -12.74 24.35
N LEU A 651 49.57 -13.03 23.25
CA LEU A 651 49.81 -12.37 21.96
C LEU A 651 49.54 -10.86 22.05
N MET A 652 48.39 -10.49 22.60
CA MET A 652 47.96 -9.11 22.74
C MET A 652 48.86 -8.28 23.66
N ASN A 653 49.36 -8.89 24.74
CA ASN A 653 50.21 -8.23 25.73
C ASN A 653 51.71 -8.40 25.46
N SER A 654 52.10 -8.99 24.33
CA SER A 654 53.50 -9.14 23.96
C SER A 654 54.17 -7.78 23.70
N ALA A 655 55.49 -7.69 23.87
CA ALA A 655 56.24 -6.47 23.57
C ALA A 655 56.24 -6.15 22.06
N ALA A 656 56.00 -7.15 21.20
CA ALA A 656 55.95 -7.00 19.74
C ALA A 656 54.72 -6.21 19.26
N THR A 657 53.57 -6.32 19.95
CA THR A 657 52.35 -5.53 19.67
C THR A 657 52.39 -4.13 20.29
N ALA A 658 53.34 -3.85 21.18
CA ALA A 658 53.47 -2.56 21.87
C ALA A 658 54.27 -1.52 21.06
N LYS A 659 55.21 -1.95 20.21
CA LYS A 659 55.87 -1.07 19.24
C LYS A 659 54.95 -0.90 18.03
N ALA A 660 54.91 0.30 17.42
CA ALA A 660 54.19 0.58 16.17
C ALA A 660 54.75 -0.29 15.03
N SER A 661 54.37 -1.56 15.03
CA SER A 661 55.00 -2.61 14.27
C SER A 661 54.01 -3.16 13.26
N MET A 662 54.56 -3.79 12.22
CA MET A 662 53.78 -4.48 11.19
C MET A 662 52.73 -5.44 11.80
N MET A 663 52.99 -5.98 13.00
CA MET A 663 52.07 -6.83 13.75
C MET A 663 50.79 -6.09 14.21
N LEU A 664 50.87 -4.81 14.56
CA LEU A 664 49.69 -3.98 14.87
C LEU A 664 48.85 -3.74 13.60
N ALA A 665 49.50 -3.51 12.46
CA ALA A 665 48.82 -3.32 11.18
C ALA A 665 48.04 -4.59 10.78
N THR A 666 48.70 -5.75 10.79
CA THR A 666 48.08 -7.05 10.44
C THR A 666 46.91 -7.39 11.37
N THR A 667 47.04 -7.15 12.68
CA THR A 667 45.95 -7.40 13.64
C THR A 667 44.78 -6.45 13.46
N CYS A 668 45.01 -5.18 13.08
CA CYS A 668 43.93 -4.24 12.76
C CYS A 668 43.21 -4.63 11.47
N VAL A 669 43.95 -4.98 10.40
CA VAL A 669 43.35 -5.44 9.14
C VAL A 669 42.48 -6.67 9.38
N LEU A 670 43.00 -7.68 10.08
CA LEU A 670 42.22 -8.88 10.41
C LEU A 670 40.95 -8.56 11.21
N ALA A 671 41.04 -7.67 12.20
CA ALA A 671 39.88 -7.25 13.00
C ALA A 671 38.84 -6.46 12.17
N MET A 672 39.30 -5.57 11.28
CA MET A 672 38.41 -4.84 10.36
C MET A 672 37.72 -5.79 9.39
N THR A 673 38.45 -6.77 8.84
CA THR A 673 37.87 -7.82 7.99
C THR A 673 36.78 -8.58 8.73
N ILE A 674 37.04 -9.06 9.95
CA ILE A 674 36.02 -9.75 10.76
C ILE A 674 34.81 -8.83 10.98
N SER A 675 35.02 -7.57 11.36
CA SER A 675 33.92 -6.61 11.56
C SER A 675 33.10 -6.36 10.29
N MET A 676 33.74 -6.40 9.12
CA MET A 676 33.06 -6.25 7.84
C MET A 676 32.28 -7.50 7.46
N LEU A 677 32.85 -8.70 7.62
CA LEU A 677 32.14 -9.97 7.41
C LEU A 677 30.92 -10.07 8.33
N GLN A 678 31.05 -9.62 9.59
CA GLN A 678 29.93 -9.49 10.52
C GLN A 678 28.87 -8.49 10.02
N SER A 679 29.27 -7.37 9.43
CA SER A 679 28.32 -6.40 8.86
C SER A 679 27.52 -6.99 7.70
N VAL A 680 28.16 -7.77 6.82
CA VAL A 680 27.49 -8.50 5.74
C VAL A 680 26.56 -9.58 6.29
N GLY A 681 26.98 -10.32 7.32
CA GLY A 681 26.13 -11.31 7.98
C GLY A 681 24.87 -10.69 8.59
N ILE A 682 24.97 -9.52 9.23
CA ILE A 682 23.81 -8.80 9.78
C ILE A 682 22.83 -8.41 8.65
N VAL A 683 23.35 -7.95 7.51
CA VAL A 683 22.52 -7.63 6.33
C VAL A 683 21.78 -8.86 5.81
N GLY A 684 22.42 -10.04 5.84
CA GLY A 684 21.79 -11.31 5.45
C GLY A 684 20.54 -11.68 6.26
N MET A 685 20.30 -11.03 7.40
CA MET A 685 19.14 -11.26 8.27
C MET A 685 17.93 -10.40 7.94
N ILE A 686 18.01 -9.52 6.94
CA ILE A 686 16.85 -8.79 6.44
C ILE A 686 15.81 -9.78 5.90
N SER A 687 14.53 -9.48 6.06
CA SER A 687 13.37 -10.28 5.64
C SER A 687 13.17 -10.38 4.11
N PHE A 688 14.24 -10.36 3.32
CA PHE A 688 14.23 -10.53 1.87
C PHE A 688 14.35 -12.00 1.45
N GLU A 689 13.79 -12.34 0.28
CA GLU A 689 14.03 -13.60 -0.41
C GLU A 689 15.32 -13.54 -1.20
N TRP A 690 16.40 -14.04 -0.59
CA TRP A 690 17.71 -14.08 -1.21
C TRP A 690 17.75 -15.08 -2.38
N PRO A 691 18.34 -14.72 -3.53
CA PRO A 691 18.64 -15.67 -4.59
C PRO A 691 19.50 -16.83 -4.05
N SER A 692 19.27 -18.04 -4.56
CA SER A 692 20.07 -19.24 -4.21
C SER A 692 21.57 -19.02 -4.41
N GLU A 693 21.95 -18.23 -5.43
CA GLU A 693 23.35 -17.91 -5.74
C GLU A 693 24.06 -17.08 -4.67
N LEU A 694 23.31 -16.37 -3.81
CA LEU A 694 23.85 -15.57 -2.71
C LEU A 694 23.69 -16.25 -1.34
N ALA A 695 22.85 -17.29 -1.24
CA ALA A 695 22.56 -17.99 0.01
C ALA A 695 23.83 -18.55 0.68
N TRP A 696 24.70 -19.21 -0.10
CA TRP A 696 25.95 -19.77 0.40
C TRP A 696 26.88 -18.70 1.00
N VAL A 697 26.81 -17.45 0.51
CA VAL A 697 27.65 -16.38 1.05
C VAL A 697 27.15 -15.98 2.44
N PHE A 698 25.84 -15.81 2.61
CA PHE A 698 25.26 -15.49 3.91
C PHE A 698 25.45 -16.62 4.92
N ASP A 699 25.35 -17.87 4.48
CA ASP A 699 25.69 -19.05 5.30
C ASP A 699 27.15 -19.00 5.76
N ALA A 700 28.08 -18.66 4.86
CA ALA A 700 29.48 -18.46 5.23
C ALA A 700 29.69 -17.26 6.17
N MET A 701 28.87 -16.20 6.06
CA MET A 701 28.96 -15.03 6.95
C MET A 701 28.40 -15.31 8.35
N ASN A 702 27.38 -16.17 8.47
CA ASN A 702 26.78 -16.59 9.73
C ASN A 702 27.80 -17.28 10.66
N PHE A 703 28.82 -17.96 10.09
CA PHE A 703 29.97 -18.47 10.84
C PHE A 703 30.70 -17.36 11.62
N PHE A 704 30.93 -16.21 11.00
CA PHE A 704 31.61 -15.07 11.62
C PHE A 704 30.73 -14.31 12.63
N LEU A 705 29.42 -14.51 12.57
CA LEU A 705 28.47 -14.09 13.60
C LEU A 705 28.38 -15.06 14.78
N LEU A 706 29.15 -16.16 14.75
CA LEU A 706 29.09 -17.24 15.74
C LEU A 706 27.66 -17.80 15.87
N ASP A 707 26.96 -17.95 14.74
CA ASP A 707 25.65 -18.57 14.74
C ASP A 707 25.77 -20.07 15.02
N VAL A 708 25.38 -20.48 16.23
CA VAL A 708 25.50 -21.85 16.73
C VAL A 708 24.68 -22.86 15.92
N ASP A 709 23.59 -22.40 15.29
CA ASP A 709 22.75 -23.26 14.44
C ASP A 709 23.52 -23.68 13.18
N SER A 710 24.25 -22.75 12.55
CA SER A 710 25.09 -23.01 11.36
C SER A 710 26.26 -23.96 11.62
N LEU A 711 26.68 -24.08 12.88
CA LEU A 711 27.79 -24.93 13.33
C LEU A 711 27.32 -26.32 13.78
N GLY A 712 26.04 -26.65 13.59
CA GLY A 712 25.47 -27.96 13.94
C GLY A 712 25.31 -28.18 15.45
N PHE A 713 25.14 -27.11 16.23
CA PHE A 713 24.84 -27.22 17.67
C PHE A 713 23.44 -27.77 17.96
N ASP A 714 22.59 -27.79 16.94
CA ASP A 714 21.26 -28.38 16.93
C ASP A 714 21.24 -29.79 17.54
N CYS A 715 22.22 -30.61 17.16
CA CYS A 715 22.39 -31.99 17.65
C CYS A 715 22.79 -32.10 19.13
N VAL A 716 23.19 -31.01 19.78
CA VAL A 716 23.67 -31.00 21.17
C VAL A 716 22.62 -30.40 22.10
N ALA A 717 22.04 -29.26 21.73
CA ALA A 717 21.12 -28.51 22.60
C ALA A 717 19.64 -28.82 22.38
N GLY A 718 19.27 -29.42 21.24
CA GLY A 718 17.91 -29.85 20.89
C GLY A 718 16.94 -28.69 20.65
N SER A 719 16.65 -27.89 21.67
CA SER A 719 15.65 -26.82 21.64
C SER A 719 16.23 -25.44 21.26
N PRO A 720 15.47 -24.58 20.55
CA PRO A 720 15.91 -23.22 20.20
C PRO A 720 16.28 -22.36 21.43
N ILE A 721 15.56 -22.53 22.54
CA ILE A 721 15.83 -21.79 23.78
C ILE A 721 17.20 -22.14 24.38
N ASN A 722 17.59 -23.42 24.35
CA ASN A 722 18.89 -23.85 24.86
C ASN A 722 20.03 -23.33 23.98
N ARG A 723 19.82 -23.27 22.67
CA ARG A 723 20.79 -22.71 21.70
C ARG A 723 20.97 -21.20 21.93
N TYR A 724 19.86 -20.48 22.09
CA TYR A 724 19.90 -19.06 22.43
C TYR A 724 20.59 -18.82 23.79
N ALA A 725 20.24 -19.59 24.82
CA ALA A 725 20.85 -19.50 26.14
C ALA A 725 22.37 -19.76 26.10
N PHE A 726 22.82 -20.73 25.30
CA PHE A 726 24.25 -20.99 25.09
C PHE A 726 24.95 -19.79 24.41
N SER A 727 24.35 -19.21 23.37
CA SER A 727 24.85 -18.01 22.71
C SER A 727 24.96 -16.82 23.67
N VAL A 728 23.96 -16.62 24.54
CA VAL A 728 23.99 -15.58 25.59
C VAL A 728 25.07 -15.86 26.63
N ALA A 729 25.27 -17.12 27.02
CA ALA A 729 26.26 -17.52 28.02
C ALA A 729 27.71 -17.53 27.50
N ALA A 730 27.93 -17.60 26.18
CA ALA A 730 29.25 -17.75 25.58
C ALA A 730 30.25 -16.65 26.00
N LEU A 731 29.86 -15.37 25.90
CA LEU A 731 30.73 -14.26 26.30
C LEU A 731 30.97 -14.22 27.83
N PRO A 732 29.94 -14.27 28.70
CA PRO A 732 30.15 -14.40 30.15
C PRO A 732 31.08 -15.54 30.54
N CYS A 733 30.91 -16.72 29.94
CA CYS A 733 31.78 -17.88 30.18
C CYS A 733 33.22 -17.64 29.71
N ALA A 734 33.44 -17.00 28.57
CA ALA A 734 34.77 -16.63 28.09
C ALA A 734 35.48 -15.64 29.03
N LEU A 735 34.74 -14.66 29.56
CA LEU A 735 35.26 -13.70 30.54
C LEU A 735 35.56 -14.36 31.89
N LEU A 736 34.67 -15.23 32.36
CA LEU A 736 34.88 -16.04 33.57
C LEU A 736 36.10 -16.94 33.41
N TRP A 737 36.30 -17.55 32.25
CA TRP A 737 37.49 -18.35 31.96
C TRP A 737 38.79 -17.53 32.02
N LEU A 738 38.81 -16.30 31.51
CA LEU A 738 39.99 -15.43 31.66
C LEU A 738 40.25 -15.07 33.13
N ILE A 739 39.21 -14.90 33.94
CA ILE A 739 39.32 -14.67 35.38
C ILE A 739 39.87 -15.92 36.07
N THR A 740 39.34 -17.11 35.79
CA THR A 740 39.81 -18.37 36.38
C THR A 740 41.24 -18.69 35.94
N ALA A 741 41.59 -18.50 34.66
CA ALA A 741 42.96 -18.64 34.18
C ALA A 741 43.91 -17.66 34.89
N ALA A 742 43.48 -16.42 35.15
CA ALA A 742 44.26 -15.45 35.92
C ALA A 742 44.47 -15.90 37.37
N VAL A 743 43.45 -16.46 38.02
CA VAL A 743 43.55 -17.03 39.38
C VAL A 743 44.47 -18.25 39.39
N LEU A 744 44.26 -19.23 38.50
CA LEU A 744 45.06 -20.44 38.38
C LEU A 744 46.53 -20.11 38.10
N SER A 745 46.82 -19.11 37.26
CA SER A 745 48.20 -18.66 37.00
C SER A 745 48.94 -18.18 38.24
N ARG A 746 48.21 -17.75 39.29
CA ARG A 746 48.78 -17.26 40.56
C ARG A 746 48.80 -18.33 41.65
N VAL A 747 47.79 -19.20 41.70
CA VAL A 747 47.63 -20.23 42.73
C VAL A 747 48.49 -21.46 42.43
N LEU A 748 48.62 -21.87 41.16
CA LEU A 748 49.34 -23.08 40.81
C LEU A 748 50.87 -22.88 40.92
N PRO A 749 51.58 -23.65 41.77
CA PRO A 749 52.97 -23.40 42.10
C PRO A 749 53.96 -23.68 40.95
N PHE A 750 53.57 -24.50 39.97
CA PHE A 750 54.40 -24.87 38.82
C PHE A 750 54.45 -23.81 37.71
N ILE A 751 53.65 -22.73 37.79
CA ILE A 751 53.65 -21.67 36.76
C ILE A 751 54.70 -20.59 37.10
N PRO A 752 55.70 -20.37 36.21
CA PRO A 752 56.76 -19.39 36.44
C PRO A 752 56.23 -17.96 36.63
N ARG A 753 56.87 -17.16 37.49
CA ARG A 753 56.47 -15.76 37.76
C ARG A 753 56.29 -14.91 36.49
N HIS A 754 57.13 -15.11 35.47
CA HIS A 754 57.06 -14.36 34.21
C HIS A 754 55.89 -14.75 33.29
N ARG A 755 55.23 -15.89 33.54
CA ARG A 755 54.02 -16.34 32.81
C ARG A 755 52.73 -16.06 33.60
N ARG A 756 52.79 -15.41 34.76
CA ARG A 756 51.59 -15.10 35.55
C ARG A 756 50.80 -13.98 34.90
N PHE A 757 49.48 -14.03 35.02
CA PHE A 757 48.62 -12.98 34.49
C PHE A 757 48.72 -11.74 35.38
N GLU A 758 48.72 -10.54 34.80
CA GLU A 758 48.71 -9.25 35.50
C GLU A 758 47.32 -8.62 35.41
N ILE A 759 46.81 -8.07 36.52
CA ILE A 759 45.44 -7.53 36.58
C ILE A 759 45.18 -6.49 35.48
N PRO A 760 46.03 -5.46 35.26
CA PRO A 760 45.75 -4.46 34.21
C PRO A 760 45.74 -5.04 32.79
N LYS A 761 46.62 -6.01 32.52
CA LYS A 761 46.68 -6.71 31.23
C LYS A 761 45.47 -7.61 31.03
N THR A 762 45.02 -8.30 32.08
CA THR A 762 43.82 -9.14 32.05
C THR A 762 42.57 -8.30 31.76
N ILE A 763 42.40 -7.16 32.45
CA ILE A 763 41.27 -6.25 32.21
C ILE A 763 41.29 -5.73 30.76
N SER A 764 42.46 -5.37 30.23
CA SER A 764 42.57 -4.93 28.83
C SER A 764 42.25 -6.05 27.83
N THR A 765 42.64 -7.30 28.12
CA THR A 765 42.31 -8.43 27.25
C THR A 765 40.81 -8.73 27.30
N MET A 766 40.19 -8.71 28.49
CA MET A 766 38.73 -8.84 28.62
C MET A 766 38.00 -7.73 27.85
N GLY A 767 38.42 -6.48 28.00
CA GLY A 767 37.87 -5.35 27.26
C GLY A 767 38.00 -5.51 25.75
N GLN A 768 39.13 -6.05 25.26
CA GLN A 768 39.26 -6.37 23.85
C GLN A 768 38.30 -7.45 23.39
N VAL A 769 38.15 -8.54 24.15
CA VAL A 769 37.23 -9.63 23.81
C VAL A 769 35.80 -9.07 23.71
N VAL A 770 35.37 -8.27 24.69
CA VAL A 770 34.05 -7.61 24.64
C VAL A 770 33.95 -6.64 23.46
N GLN A 771 35.00 -5.86 23.16
CA GLN A 771 35.00 -4.95 22.01
C GLN A 771 34.85 -5.68 20.68
N VAL A 772 35.55 -6.80 20.47
CA VAL A 772 35.46 -7.60 19.22
C VAL A 772 34.11 -8.31 19.12
N SER A 773 33.60 -8.83 20.24
CA SER A 773 32.31 -9.50 20.31
C SER A 773 31.12 -8.54 20.38
N PHE A 774 31.34 -7.22 20.52
CA PHE A 774 30.26 -6.25 20.76
C PHE A 774 29.17 -6.31 19.69
N THR A 775 29.56 -6.38 18.41
CA THR A 775 28.62 -6.53 17.28
C THR A 775 27.85 -7.84 17.34
N ILE A 776 28.53 -8.97 17.56
CA ILE A 776 27.90 -10.30 17.68
C ILE A 776 26.90 -10.33 18.83
N VAL A 777 27.32 -9.84 19.99
CA VAL A 777 26.51 -9.84 21.22
C VAL A 777 25.34 -8.88 21.09
N SER A 778 25.50 -7.76 20.38
CA SER A 778 24.40 -6.84 20.06
C SER A 778 23.34 -7.53 19.19
N LYS A 779 23.77 -8.29 18.17
CA LYS A 779 22.86 -9.10 17.34
C LYS A 779 22.14 -10.15 18.19
N ILE A 780 22.85 -10.91 19.03
CA ILE A 780 22.24 -11.93 19.90
C ILE A 780 21.27 -11.29 20.90
N ALA A 781 21.60 -10.13 21.46
CA ALA A 781 20.74 -9.43 22.42
C ALA A 781 19.43 -8.93 21.80
N LEU A 782 19.48 -8.46 20.55
CA LEU A 782 18.32 -7.95 19.81
C LEU A 782 17.54 -9.04 19.08
N GLU A 783 18.08 -10.26 18.97
CA GLU A 783 17.45 -11.36 18.25
C GLU A 783 16.00 -11.63 18.68
N PRO A 784 15.65 -11.73 19.98
CA PRO A 784 14.27 -11.91 20.44
C PRO A 784 13.32 -10.75 20.09
N MET A 785 13.85 -9.58 19.69
CA MET A 785 13.07 -8.38 19.36
C MET A 785 12.78 -8.28 17.85
N MET A 786 13.37 -9.15 17.02
CA MET A 786 13.16 -9.19 15.57
C MET A 786 11.86 -9.93 15.24
N CYS A 787 10.72 -9.32 15.57
CA CYS A 787 9.38 -9.90 15.35
C CYS A 787 8.79 -9.40 14.04
N TYR A 788 8.21 -10.29 13.23
CA TYR A 788 7.51 -9.96 12.00
C TYR A 788 6.04 -10.40 12.08
N SER A 789 5.19 -9.79 11.27
CA SER A 789 3.74 -9.99 11.32
C SER A 789 3.30 -11.15 10.42
N HIS A 790 2.43 -12.03 10.94
CA HIS A 790 1.74 -13.07 10.17
C HIS A 790 0.32 -12.61 9.77
N PRO A 791 -0.26 -13.15 8.68
CA PRO A 791 -1.62 -12.80 8.22
C PRO A 791 -2.74 -13.00 9.27
N ASN A 792 -2.55 -13.95 10.19
CA ASN A 792 -3.48 -14.21 11.28
C ASN A 792 -3.38 -13.20 12.46
N GLY A 793 -2.53 -12.18 12.35
CA GLY A 793 -2.32 -11.15 13.38
C GLY A 793 -1.34 -11.54 14.49
N LYS A 794 -0.77 -12.76 14.48
CA LYS A 794 0.31 -13.15 15.40
C LYS A 794 1.64 -12.61 14.90
N HIS A 795 2.58 -12.43 15.82
CA HIS A 795 3.94 -12.02 15.48
C HIS A 795 4.92 -13.17 15.69
N GLY A 796 5.65 -13.56 14.65
CA GLY A 796 6.66 -14.61 14.69
C GLY A 796 8.06 -14.03 14.85
N LEU A 797 8.95 -14.77 15.52
CA LEU A 797 10.36 -14.41 15.61
C LEU A 797 11.08 -14.69 14.28
N LEU A 798 11.80 -13.71 13.71
CA LEU A 798 12.36 -13.82 12.35
C LEU A 798 13.25 -15.06 12.12
N LYS A 799 14.13 -15.39 13.08
CA LYS A 799 15.03 -16.56 12.98
C LYS A 799 14.35 -17.88 13.34
N HIS A 800 13.51 -17.86 14.38
CA HIS A 800 12.74 -19.02 14.85
C HIS A 800 11.26 -18.72 14.76
N ASN A 801 10.73 -18.65 13.54
CA ASN A 801 9.36 -18.21 13.26
C ASN A 801 8.25 -19.07 13.89
N GLY A 802 8.59 -20.23 14.48
CA GLY A 802 7.68 -21.00 15.34
C GLY A 802 7.64 -20.60 16.80
N ILE A 803 8.37 -19.54 17.17
CA ILE A 803 8.31 -18.89 18.48
C ILE A 803 7.54 -17.58 18.28
N PHE A 804 6.37 -17.49 18.90
CA PHE A 804 5.50 -16.32 18.77
C PHE A 804 5.85 -15.25 19.81
N CYS A 805 6.05 -14.03 19.34
CA CYS A 805 6.47 -12.90 20.14
C CYS A 805 5.41 -12.50 21.15
N PHE A 806 5.79 -12.42 22.43
CA PHE A 806 4.95 -12.10 23.58
C PHE A 806 3.77 -13.05 23.86
N ASP A 807 3.53 -14.03 22.99
CA ASP A 807 2.52 -15.07 23.17
C ASP A 807 3.08 -16.36 23.76
N SER A 808 4.37 -16.67 23.52
CA SER A 808 4.98 -17.91 24.00
C SER A 808 5.88 -17.72 25.23
N PRO A 809 5.89 -18.68 26.19
CA PRO A 809 6.79 -18.62 27.35
C PRO A 809 8.27 -18.73 26.94
N GLU A 810 8.56 -19.40 25.82
CA GLU A 810 9.89 -19.48 25.23
C GLU A 810 10.38 -18.09 24.80
N HIS A 811 9.53 -17.34 24.09
CA HIS A 811 9.85 -15.97 23.67
C HIS A 811 10.10 -15.07 24.87
N THR A 812 9.23 -15.14 25.88
CA THR A 812 9.36 -14.35 27.11
C THR A 812 10.72 -14.58 27.77
N THR A 813 11.15 -15.83 27.86
CA THR A 813 12.47 -16.18 28.43
C THR A 813 13.61 -15.65 27.57
N MET A 814 13.54 -15.82 26.25
CA MET A 814 14.53 -15.28 25.31
C MET A 814 14.62 -13.75 25.41
N PHE A 815 13.48 -13.07 25.48
CA PHE A 815 13.41 -11.62 25.63
C PHE A 815 14.11 -11.14 26.90
N PHE A 816 13.85 -11.75 28.06
CA PHE A 816 14.53 -11.39 29.30
C PHE A 816 16.05 -11.63 29.24
N LEU A 817 16.50 -12.75 28.69
CA LEU A 817 17.92 -13.03 28.49
C LEU A 817 18.58 -12.00 27.56
N GLY A 818 17.90 -11.61 26.47
CA GLY A 818 18.34 -10.56 25.55
C GLY A 818 18.47 -9.19 26.24
N VAL A 819 17.49 -8.80 27.06
CA VAL A 819 17.51 -7.55 27.84
C VAL A 819 18.66 -7.53 28.85
N ILE A 820 18.93 -8.65 29.54
CA ILE A 820 20.09 -8.76 30.45
C ILE A 820 21.40 -8.54 29.69
N LEU A 821 21.54 -9.17 28.53
CA LEU A 821 22.73 -9.04 27.68
C LEU A 821 22.91 -7.60 27.17
N LEU A 822 21.82 -6.97 26.73
CA LEU A 822 21.80 -5.57 26.28
C LEU A 822 22.19 -4.62 27.42
N THR A 823 21.69 -4.85 28.64
CA THR A 823 22.07 -4.07 29.83
C THR A 823 23.56 -4.20 30.13
N GLY A 824 24.13 -5.39 29.96
CA GLY A 824 25.57 -5.63 30.04
C GLY A 824 26.37 -4.85 29.00
N LEU A 825 25.90 -4.79 27.75
CA LEU A 825 26.52 -4.01 26.68
C LEU A 825 26.47 -2.50 26.95
N ILE A 826 25.32 -1.98 27.39
CA ILE A 826 25.15 -0.57 27.75
C ILE A 826 26.09 -0.22 28.92
N SER A 827 26.19 -1.10 29.93
CA SER A 827 27.10 -0.93 31.06
C SER A 827 28.57 -0.90 30.61
N PHE A 828 28.96 -1.81 29.72
CA PHE A 828 30.30 -1.82 29.14
C PHE A 828 30.57 -0.55 28.31
N TYR A 829 29.61 -0.10 27.52
CA TYR A 829 29.72 1.13 26.75
C TYR A 829 29.91 2.36 27.66
N ALA A 830 29.13 2.45 28.75
CA ALA A 830 29.30 3.49 29.76
C ALA A 830 30.70 3.46 30.40
N LEU A 831 31.22 2.26 30.71
CA LEU A 831 32.60 2.10 31.22
C LEU A 831 33.65 2.50 30.18
N ALA A 832 33.42 2.21 28.89
CA ALA A 832 34.30 2.62 27.80
C ALA A 832 34.31 4.14 27.64
N VAL A 833 33.15 4.80 27.68
CA VAL A 833 33.03 6.27 27.69
C VAL A 833 33.76 6.86 28.89
N PHE A 834 33.52 6.34 30.10
CA PHE A 834 34.22 6.77 31.31
C PHE A 834 35.74 6.64 31.17
N GLY A 835 36.22 5.50 30.67
CA GLY A 835 37.63 5.23 30.43
C GLY A 835 38.26 6.22 29.46
N THR A 836 37.58 6.49 28.34
CA THR A 836 38.03 7.41 27.29
C THR A 836 38.07 8.86 27.75
N VAL A 837 37.06 9.32 28.51
CA VAL A 837 37.00 10.69 29.06
C VAL A 837 38.09 10.91 30.12
N HIS A 838 38.41 9.88 30.91
CA HIS A 838 39.41 9.97 31.98
C HIS A 838 40.85 9.67 31.52
N ALA A 839 41.04 9.07 30.34
CA ALA A 839 42.35 8.72 29.80
C ALA A 839 43.37 9.88 29.82
N PRO A 840 43.04 11.11 29.39
CA PRO A 840 44.00 12.21 29.39
C PRO A 840 44.44 12.63 30.79
N ARG A 841 43.52 12.61 31.76
CA ARG A 841 43.80 12.95 33.17
C ARG A 841 44.69 11.90 33.82
N ALA A 842 44.42 10.62 33.56
CA ALA A 842 45.23 9.51 34.07
C ALA A 842 46.64 9.51 33.46
N ALA A 843 46.76 9.85 32.17
CA ALA A 843 48.06 10.03 31.51
C ALA A 843 48.89 11.15 32.14
N LYS A 844 48.28 12.31 32.42
CA LYS A 844 48.96 13.43 33.10
C LYS A 844 49.46 13.05 34.50
N LYS A 845 48.75 12.17 35.20
CA LYS A 845 49.09 11.69 36.55
C LYS A 845 50.08 10.51 36.57
N GLY A 846 50.57 10.06 35.41
CA GLY A 846 51.49 8.91 35.33
C GLY A 846 50.87 7.58 35.75
N GLN A 847 49.53 7.44 35.67
CA GLN A 847 48.81 6.24 36.11
C GLN A 847 48.87 5.14 35.04
N ALA A 848 50.06 4.55 34.86
CA ALA A 848 50.32 3.53 33.85
C ALA A 848 49.40 2.30 33.96
N GLY A 849 49.00 1.92 35.19
CA GLY A 849 48.07 0.81 35.41
C GLY A 849 46.68 1.05 34.80
N PHE A 850 46.13 2.24 34.96
CA PHE A 850 44.82 2.60 34.37
C PHE A 850 44.89 2.65 32.84
N LEU A 851 45.91 3.31 32.29
CA LEU A 851 46.12 3.38 30.85
C LEU A 851 46.31 2.00 30.22
N GLN A 852 46.96 1.08 30.94
CA GLN A 852 47.09 -0.30 30.51
C GLN A 852 45.72 -1.02 30.50
N CYS A 853 44.82 -0.74 31.45
CA CYS A 853 43.47 -1.34 31.47
C CYS A 853 42.61 -0.92 30.26
N ILE A 854 42.67 0.36 29.88
CA ILE A 854 41.91 0.90 28.73
C ILE A 854 42.69 0.83 27.40
N ARG A 855 43.84 0.15 27.37
CA ARG A 855 44.72 0.08 26.21
C ARG A 855 44.00 -0.43 24.96
N PHE A 856 43.05 -1.37 25.13
CA PHE A 856 42.24 -1.89 24.02
C PHE A 856 41.43 -0.81 23.28
N LEU A 857 40.98 0.24 23.97
CA LEU A 857 40.20 1.34 23.38
C LEU A 857 41.08 2.33 22.63
N ILE A 858 42.23 2.72 23.20
CA ILE A 858 42.98 3.89 22.75
C ILE A 858 44.24 3.55 21.93
N ALA A 859 44.79 2.34 22.04
CA ALA A 859 46.14 2.05 21.53
C ALA A 859 46.24 1.96 20.00
N ARG A 860 45.13 1.75 19.29
CA ARG A 860 45.09 1.58 17.82
C ARG A 860 44.90 2.89 17.06
N PHE A 861 44.46 3.93 17.76
CA PHE A 861 44.10 5.22 17.18
C PHE A 861 45.21 6.25 17.37
N ARG A 862 45.25 7.24 16.48
CA ARG A 862 46.12 8.40 16.61
C ARG A 862 45.89 9.03 17.97
N VAL A 863 46.97 9.62 18.49
CA VAL A 863 46.89 10.22 19.81
C VAL A 863 45.86 11.35 19.77
N ASP A 864 45.78 12.16 18.70
CA ASP A 864 44.80 13.26 18.52
C ASP A 864 43.33 12.82 18.60
N PHE A 865 43.06 11.56 18.26
CA PHE A 865 41.71 10.98 18.15
C PHE A 865 41.58 9.72 18.99
N TRP A 866 42.11 9.76 20.22
CA TRP A 866 42.10 8.63 21.15
C TRP A 866 40.69 8.12 21.48
N TRP A 867 39.67 8.99 21.37
CA TRP A 867 38.27 8.69 21.67
C TRP A 867 37.53 7.90 20.60
N TYR A 868 38.10 7.79 19.39
CA TYR A 868 37.43 7.14 18.26
C TYR A 868 37.08 5.67 18.54
N GLY A 869 37.87 4.96 19.35
CA GLY A 869 37.59 3.58 19.75
C GLY A 869 36.24 3.40 20.45
N THR A 870 35.76 4.42 21.17
CA THR A 870 34.43 4.40 21.79
C THR A 870 33.33 4.66 20.76
N LEU A 871 33.58 5.44 19.70
CA LEU A 871 32.60 5.70 18.64
C LEU A 871 32.32 4.47 17.77
N VAL A 872 33.31 3.60 17.57
CA VAL A 872 33.18 2.37 16.77
C VAL A 872 32.27 1.32 17.43
N LEU A 873 32.25 1.27 18.78
CA LEU A 873 31.49 0.27 19.54
C LEU A 873 29.98 0.20 19.16
N PRO A 874 29.20 1.30 19.23
CA PRO A 874 27.76 1.25 18.99
C PRO A 874 27.39 0.93 17.54
N ARG A 875 28.34 0.93 16.59
CA ARG A 875 28.06 0.67 15.17
C ARG A 875 27.29 -0.65 14.97
N GLY A 876 27.77 -1.75 15.57
CA GLY A 876 27.12 -3.05 15.45
C GLY A 876 25.71 -3.07 16.03
N LEU A 877 25.50 -2.41 17.18
CA LEU A 877 24.19 -2.25 17.81
C LEU A 877 23.22 -1.47 16.93
N MET A 878 23.66 -0.35 16.33
CA MET A 878 22.81 0.46 15.46
C MET A 878 22.41 -0.31 14.20
N LEU A 879 23.32 -1.09 13.62
CA LEU A 879 23.00 -1.95 12.47
C LEU A 879 21.97 -3.02 12.84
N SER A 880 22.13 -3.72 13.96
CA SER A 880 21.13 -4.70 14.40
C SER A 880 19.79 -4.07 14.81
N LEU A 881 19.80 -2.86 15.38
CA LEU A 881 18.57 -2.13 15.76
C LEU A 881 17.74 -1.73 14.54
N SER A 882 18.37 -1.44 13.40
CA SER A 882 17.67 -1.10 12.16
C SER A 882 16.75 -2.23 11.67
N ILE A 883 17.13 -3.49 11.91
CA ILE A 883 16.33 -4.67 11.57
C ILE A 883 15.10 -4.76 12.48
N VAL A 884 15.27 -4.50 13.78
CA VAL A 884 14.18 -4.51 14.77
C VAL A 884 13.14 -3.43 14.49
N LEU A 885 13.55 -2.21 14.12
CA LEU A 885 12.65 -1.06 13.97
C LEU A 885 11.67 -1.17 12.79
N ALA A 886 12.02 -1.96 11.76
CA ALA A 886 11.26 -2.04 10.51
C ALA A 886 11.19 -3.47 9.98
N ALA A 887 10.91 -4.45 10.87
CA ALA A 887 10.89 -5.88 10.56
C ALA A 887 10.02 -6.26 9.33
N ASP A 888 8.87 -5.59 9.18
CA ASP A 888 7.92 -5.83 8.09
C ASP A 888 8.24 -5.00 6.82
N TYR A 889 9.19 -4.06 6.89
CA TYR A 889 9.51 -3.12 5.80
C TYR A 889 11.00 -3.17 5.43
N PRO A 890 11.43 -4.15 4.61
CA PRO A 890 12.85 -4.41 4.34
C PRO A 890 13.55 -3.22 3.63
N TYR A 891 12.82 -2.40 2.87
CA TYR A 891 13.35 -1.17 2.26
C TYR A 891 13.76 -0.12 3.31
N VAL A 892 12.97 0.03 4.37
CA VAL A 892 13.27 0.96 5.46
C VAL A 892 14.50 0.48 6.22
N GLN A 893 14.62 -0.83 6.46
CA GLN A 893 15.82 -1.42 7.06
C GLN A 893 17.08 -1.11 6.24
N MET A 894 17.02 -1.30 4.91
CA MET A 894 18.13 -1.00 4.01
C MET A 894 18.55 0.47 4.05
N LEU A 895 17.59 1.40 4.00
CA LEU A 895 17.86 2.84 4.07
C LEU A 895 18.54 3.22 5.41
N LEU A 896 18.06 2.67 6.52
CA LEU A 896 18.66 2.90 7.84
C LEU A 896 20.09 2.36 7.92
N ILE A 897 20.34 1.15 7.40
CA ILE A 897 21.69 0.55 7.34
C ILE A 897 22.64 1.41 6.51
N VAL A 898 22.23 1.83 5.32
CA VAL A 898 23.03 2.71 4.45
C VAL A 898 23.34 4.02 5.16
N PHE A 899 22.36 4.64 5.81
CA PHE A 899 22.54 5.88 6.56
C PHE A 899 23.56 5.73 7.70
N ILE A 900 23.51 4.63 8.46
CA ILE A 900 24.45 4.33 9.55
C ILE A 900 25.87 4.15 9.01
N ILE A 901 26.05 3.34 7.97
CA ILE A 901 27.38 3.07 7.37
C ILE A 901 27.94 4.35 6.73
N LEU A 902 27.11 5.13 6.04
CA LEU A 902 27.50 6.40 5.44
C LEU A 902 27.96 7.41 6.49
N THR A 903 27.20 7.55 7.59
CA THR A 903 27.57 8.45 8.70
C THR A 903 28.90 8.05 9.32
N TYR A 904 29.11 6.75 9.56
CA TYR A 904 30.39 6.23 10.04
C TYR A 904 31.54 6.55 9.06
N MET A 905 31.34 6.29 7.77
CA MET A 905 32.34 6.53 6.73
C MET A 905 32.72 8.01 6.64
N VAL A 906 31.74 8.92 6.67
CA VAL A 906 32.00 10.37 6.62
C VAL A 906 32.85 10.81 7.82
N VAL A 907 32.51 10.37 9.04
CA VAL A 907 33.30 10.69 10.24
C VAL A 907 34.72 10.11 10.11
N GLN A 908 34.86 8.87 9.63
CA GLN A 908 36.15 8.21 9.44
C GLN A 908 37.05 8.96 8.44
N LEU A 909 36.49 9.38 7.30
CA LEU A 909 37.20 10.10 6.25
C LEU A 909 37.58 11.53 6.62
N ILE A 910 36.84 12.18 7.54
CA ILE A 910 37.19 13.50 8.08
C ILE A 910 38.31 13.38 9.12
N VAL A 911 38.22 12.37 9.99
CA VAL A 911 39.07 12.29 11.19
C VAL A 911 40.41 11.57 10.93
N TRP A 912 40.46 10.61 10.01
CA TRP A 912 41.62 9.71 9.82
C TRP A 912 42.17 9.14 11.15
N PRO A 913 41.32 8.46 11.93
CA PRO A 913 41.61 8.10 13.32
C PRO A 913 42.67 7.01 13.48
N TRP A 914 42.90 6.15 12.47
CA TRP A 914 43.85 5.04 12.59
C TRP A 914 45.29 5.53 12.56
N LYS A 915 46.17 4.92 13.39
CA LYS A 915 47.60 5.32 13.49
C LYS A 915 48.36 5.23 12.17
N LEU A 916 48.01 4.26 11.32
CA LEU A 916 48.63 4.06 10.00
C LEU A 916 47.70 4.62 8.92
N PRO A 917 48.19 5.52 8.06
CA PRO A 917 47.40 6.09 6.96
C PRO A 917 46.74 5.03 6.06
N ALA A 918 47.44 3.93 5.74
CA ALA A 918 46.87 2.85 4.92
C ALA A 918 45.65 2.15 5.56
N LEU A 919 45.56 2.12 6.89
CA LEU A 919 44.39 1.55 7.60
C LEU A 919 43.15 2.45 7.46
N ASN A 920 43.34 3.77 7.38
CA ASN A 920 42.24 4.70 7.13
C ASN A 920 41.68 4.51 5.72
N LEU A 921 42.55 4.37 4.72
CA LEU A 921 42.14 4.11 3.34
C LEU A 921 41.38 2.76 3.23
N PHE A 922 41.87 1.73 3.92
CA PHE A 922 41.22 0.41 3.92
C PHE A 922 39.82 0.43 4.54
N ASP A 923 39.64 1.05 5.72
CA ASP A 923 38.33 1.17 6.38
C ASP A 923 37.32 1.95 5.50
N GLY A 924 37.81 3.00 4.82
CA GLY A 924 37.02 3.77 3.85
C GLY A 924 36.60 2.94 2.63
N LEU A 925 37.55 2.24 1.98
CA LEU A 925 37.26 1.39 0.81
C LEU A 925 36.27 0.27 1.15
N VAL A 926 36.44 -0.38 2.30
CA VAL A 926 35.52 -1.41 2.76
C VAL A 926 34.11 -0.83 2.99
N SER A 927 34.01 0.35 3.58
CA SER A 927 32.72 1.02 3.81
C SER A 927 32.03 1.40 2.49
N VAL A 928 32.79 1.86 1.47
CA VAL A 928 32.26 2.13 0.12
C VAL A 928 31.74 0.85 -0.54
N CYS A 929 32.49 -0.25 -0.47
CA CYS A 929 32.04 -1.54 -0.99
C CYS A 929 30.74 -2.00 -0.34
N LEU A 930 30.62 -1.85 0.99
CA LEU A 930 29.39 -2.20 1.70
C LEU A 930 28.22 -1.31 1.28
N ILE A 931 28.40 0.00 1.12
CA ILE A 931 27.34 0.91 0.65
C ILE A 931 26.92 0.56 -0.79
N MET A 932 27.87 0.30 -1.69
CA MET A 932 27.57 -0.11 -3.06
C MET A 932 26.81 -1.43 -3.08
N MET A 933 27.26 -2.42 -2.28
CA MET A 933 26.55 -3.68 -2.11
C MET A 933 25.13 -3.47 -1.60
N MET A 934 24.92 -2.58 -0.62
CA MET A 934 23.56 -2.27 -0.16
C MET A 934 22.74 -1.61 -1.27
N SER A 935 23.30 -0.65 -2.02
CA SER A 935 22.57 0.07 -3.05
C SER A 935 22.03 -0.81 -4.18
N THR A 936 22.69 -1.94 -4.47
CA THR A 936 22.21 -2.92 -5.44
C THR A 936 21.12 -3.84 -4.88
N MET A 937 20.86 -3.83 -3.56
CA MET A 937 19.83 -4.67 -2.92
C MET A 937 18.39 -4.23 -3.20
N GLY A 938 18.18 -2.97 -3.60
CA GLY A 938 16.87 -2.48 -4.06
C GLY A 938 16.36 -3.19 -5.33
N ALA A 939 17.21 -3.98 -5.99
CA ALA A 939 16.90 -4.80 -7.15
C ALA A 939 16.07 -6.06 -6.85
N PHE A 940 16.01 -6.49 -5.59
CA PHE A 940 15.38 -7.76 -5.22
C PHE A 940 13.89 -7.60 -4.88
N THR A 941 13.24 -6.58 -5.43
CA THR A 941 11.78 -6.51 -5.37
C THR A 941 11.19 -7.58 -6.29
N PRO A 942 10.12 -8.29 -5.88
CA PRO A 942 9.47 -9.30 -6.71
C PRO A 942 8.80 -8.71 -7.98
N GLU A 943 8.78 -7.38 -8.12
CA GLU A 943 8.20 -6.65 -9.25
C GLU A 943 9.18 -6.41 -10.41
N LEU A 944 10.49 -6.67 -10.22
CA LEU A 944 11.47 -6.50 -11.30
C LEU A 944 11.45 -7.68 -12.30
N PRO A 945 11.56 -7.42 -13.62
CA PRO A 945 11.75 -8.45 -14.62
C PRO A 945 12.96 -9.35 -14.31
N LEU A 946 12.81 -10.66 -14.56
CA LEU A 946 13.82 -11.69 -14.27
C LEU A 946 15.23 -11.36 -14.83
N GLU A 947 15.32 -10.86 -16.06
CA GLU A 947 16.60 -10.51 -16.70
C GLU A 947 17.34 -9.37 -15.98
N LEU A 948 16.61 -8.37 -15.50
CA LEU A 948 17.18 -7.24 -14.75
C LEU A 948 17.62 -7.71 -13.35
N ARG A 949 16.85 -8.60 -12.73
CA ARG A 949 17.21 -9.25 -11.45
C ARG A 949 18.50 -10.07 -11.56
N GLU A 950 18.68 -10.86 -12.61
CA GLU A 950 19.91 -11.63 -12.86
C GLU A 950 21.12 -10.73 -13.11
N SER A 951 20.95 -9.67 -13.91
CA SER A 951 21.99 -8.67 -14.18
C SER A 951 22.44 -7.97 -12.90
N LEU A 952 21.50 -7.55 -12.06
CA LEU A 952 21.78 -6.88 -10.79
C LEU A 952 22.36 -7.84 -9.73
N THR A 953 21.98 -9.12 -9.77
CA THR A 953 22.61 -10.19 -8.97
C THR A 953 24.10 -10.34 -9.34
N SER A 954 24.40 -10.34 -10.65
CA SER A 954 25.78 -10.43 -11.15
C SER A 954 26.63 -9.21 -10.73
N VAL A 955 26.06 -8.01 -10.77
CA VAL A 955 26.71 -6.79 -10.28
C VAL A 955 27.00 -6.89 -8.77
N SER A 956 26.02 -7.35 -7.99
CA SER A 956 26.16 -7.54 -6.54
C SER A 956 27.28 -8.53 -6.21
N LEU A 957 27.34 -9.66 -6.92
CA LEU A 957 28.42 -10.64 -6.79
C LEU A 957 29.79 -10.04 -7.16
N GLY A 958 29.85 -9.25 -8.23
CA GLY A 958 31.07 -8.54 -8.65
C GLY A 958 31.60 -7.59 -7.58
N ILE A 959 30.71 -6.82 -6.92
CA ILE A 959 31.07 -5.94 -5.79
C ILE A 959 31.61 -6.75 -4.62
N MET A 960 31.00 -7.90 -4.31
CA MET A 960 31.47 -8.79 -3.23
C MET A 960 32.85 -9.37 -3.53
N VAL A 961 33.10 -9.81 -4.77
CA VAL A 961 34.42 -10.29 -5.20
C VAL A 961 35.46 -9.17 -5.09
N MET A 962 35.15 -7.97 -5.58
CA MET A 962 36.04 -6.80 -5.46
C MET A 962 36.37 -6.51 -3.99
N MET A 963 35.37 -6.55 -3.12
CA MET A 963 35.54 -6.36 -1.68
C MET A 963 36.49 -7.41 -1.07
N GLN A 964 36.35 -8.69 -1.43
CA GLN A 964 37.25 -9.75 -0.98
C GLN A 964 38.68 -9.58 -1.51
N VAL A 965 38.84 -9.13 -2.76
CA VAL A 965 40.16 -8.83 -3.34
C VAL A 965 40.86 -7.72 -2.55
N VAL A 966 40.15 -6.65 -2.18
CA VAL A 966 40.69 -5.56 -1.36
C VAL A 966 41.17 -6.08 0.01
N VAL A 967 40.39 -6.95 0.64
CA VAL A 967 40.74 -7.60 1.91
C VAL A 967 41.99 -8.48 1.76
N VAL A 968 42.00 -9.41 0.81
CA VAL A 968 43.11 -10.35 0.58
C VAL A 968 44.39 -9.61 0.22
N PHE A 969 44.29 -8.56 -0.60
CA PHE A 969 45.42 -7.71 -0.94
C PHE A 969 46.02 -7.06 0.31
N MET A 970 45.20 -6.43 1.17
CA MET A 970 45.70 -5.76 2.37
C MET A 970 46.26 -6.74 3.42
N VAL A 971 45.63 -7.91 3.58
CA VAL A 971 46.19 -8.98 4.41
C VAL A 971 47.53 -9.45 3.83
N GLY A 972 47.61 -9.69 2.52
CA GLY A 972 48.84 -10.11 1.83
C GLY A 972 49.98 -9.11 2.01
N VAL A 973 49.71 -7.81 1.81
CA VAL A 973 50.69 -6.72 1.99
C VAL A 973 51.19 -6.66 3.44
N THR A 974 50.30 -6.75 4.42
CA THR A 974 50.69 -6.68 5.84
C THR A 974 51.46 -7.92 6.30
N VAL A 975 51.07 -9.13 5.87
CA VAL A 975 51.77 -10.38 6.15
C VAL A 975 53.14 -10.42 5.47
N MET A 976 53.22 -10.07 4.18
CA MET A 976 54.49 -9.99 3.45
C MET A 976 55.43 -8.99 4.12
N ALA A 977 54.93 -7.82 4.52
CA ALA A 977 55.72 -6.83 5.22
C ALA A 977 56.22 -7.35 6.59
N MET A 978 55.42 -8.16 7.31
CA MET A 978 55.87 -8.84 8.55
C MET A 978 57.07 -9.76 8.29
N PHE A 979 56.97 -10.63 7.27
CA PHE A 979 58.06 -11.54 6.91
C PHE A 979 59.31 -10.78 6.42
N TYR A 980 59.12 -9.76 5.58
CA TYR A 980 60.22 -8.91 5.07
C TYR A 980 60.99 -8.23 6.21
N ARG A 981 60.29 -7.73 7.23
CA ARG A 981 60.90 -7.11 8.41
C ARG A 981 61.68 -8.10 9.27
N HIS A 982 61.20 -9.34 9.38
CA HIS A 982 61.88 -10.40 10.13
C HIS A 982 63.10 -10.96 9.36
N ALA A 983 63.01 -11.05 8.04
CA ALA A 983 64.07 -11.60 7.18
C ALA A 983 65.27 -10.65 6.99
N LEU A 984 65.07 -9.32 7.06
CA LEU A 984 66.09 -8.32 6.70
C LEU A 984 66.64 -7.48 7.86
N GLY A 985 66.48 -7.90 9.12
CA GLY A 985 67.13 -7.23 10.25
C GLY A 985 66.51 -5.89 10.68
N GLY A 986 65.22 -5.67 10.41
CA GLY A 986 64.37 -4.83 11.27
C GLY A 986 64.42 -3.30 11.15
N ALA A 987 65.17 -2.69 10.21
CA ALA A 987 65.30 -1.22 10.17
C ALA A 987 64.47 -0.48 9.09
N LYS A 988 63.98 -1.16 8.04
CA LYS A 988 63.24 -0.51 6.94
C LYS A 988 61.73 -0.78 7.05
N GLU A 989 60.94 0.28 7.21
CA GLU A 989 59.47 0.20 7.15
C GLU A 989 58.98 0.21 5.70
N SER A 990 57.83 -0.40 5.43
CA SER A 990 57.32 -0.49 4.05
C SER A 990 56.73 0.85 3.60
N VAL A 991 57.14 1.31 2.41
CA VAL A 991 56.66 2.56 1.80
C VAL A 991 55.14 2.50 1.56
N ILE A 992 54.61 1.32 1.25
CA ILE A 992 53.19 1.07 0.98
C ILE A 992 52.32 1.30 2.23
N LEU A 993 52.76 0.85 3.42
CA LEU A 993 51.95 1.00 4.65
C LEU A 993 52.03 2.41 5.26
N ALA A 994 53.15 3.10 5.06
CA ALA A 994 53.37 4.45 5.60
C ALA A 994 52.80 5.57 4.70
N LEU A 995 52.44 5.27 3.43
CA LEU A 995 52.03 6.26 2.43
C LEU A 995 53.02 7.44 2.32
N GLY A 996 54.32 7.15 2.25
CA GLY A 996 55.37 8.18 2.14
C GLY A 996 56.79 7.72 2.49
N LYS A 997 57.78 8.61 2.34
CA LYS A 997 59.17 8.37 2.79
C LYS A 997 59.30 8.76 4.28
N VAL A 998 59.59 7.79 5.13
CA VAL A 998 59.95 8.04 6.53
C VAL A 998 61.28 8.81 6.56
N PRO A 999 61.40 9.95 7.27
CA PRO A 999 62.66 10.67 7.36
C PRO A 999 63.71 9.79 8.05
N HIS A 1000 64.93 9.78 7.51
CA HIS A 1000 66.03 9.01 8.10
C HIS A 1000 66.23 9.42 9.56
N THR A 1001 66.43 8.45 10.46
CA THR A 1001 66.62 8.69 11.91
C THR A 1001 67.73 9.69 12.19
N GLU A 1002 68.75 9.73 11.35
CA GLU A 1002 69.88 10.66 11.42
C GLU A 1002 69.48 12.09 11.03
N VAL A 1003 68.62 12.25 10.02
CA VAL A 1003 68.04 13.55 9.62
C VAL A 1003 67.08 14.05 10.69
N LEU A 1004 66.28 13.16 11.27
CA LEU A 1004 65.39 13.49 12.37
C LEU A 1004 66.18 13.88 13.63
N ALA A 1005 67.22 13.12 13.96
CA ALA A 1005 68.13 13.44 15.06
C ALA A 1005 68.83 14.78 14.85
N GLN A 1006 69.34 15.06 13.64
CA GLN A 1006 69.91 16.37 13.27
C GLN A 1006 68.91 17.51 13.39
N LYS A 1007 67.67 17.31 12.92
CA LYS A 1007 66.62 18.32 13.05
C LYS A 1007 66.24 18.55 14.50
N LEU A 1008 66.21 17.51 15.33
CA LEU A 1008 65.94 17.62 16.76
C LEU A 1008 67.10 18.30 17.51
N THR A 1009 68.37 18.02 17.19
CA THR A 1009 69.51 18.75 17.77
C THR A 1009 69.55 20.20 17.30
N HIS A 1010 69.25 20.48 16.02
CA HIS A 1010 69.17 21.84 15.50
C HIS A 1010 68.02 22.61 16.15
N PHE A 1011 66.86 21.98 16.32
CA PHE A 1011 65.71 22.55 17.03
C PHE A 1011 66.04 22.82 18.51
N GLY A 1012 66.69 21.87 19.19
CA GLY A 1012 67.17 22.06 20.57
C GLY A 1012 68.20 23.18 20.72
N ALA A 1013 69.12 23.32 19.75
CA ALA A 1013 70.07 24.43 19.71
C ALA A 1013 69.37 25.78 19.47
N SER A 1014 68.41 25.83 18.53
CA SER A 1014 67.62 27.04 18.25
C SER A 1014 66.75 27.46 19.44
N LEU A 1015 66.24 26.49 20.20
CA LEU A 1015 65.49 26.73 21.44
C LEU A 1015 66.36 27.32 22.57
N LYS A 1016 67.67 27.01 22.58
CA LYS A 1016 68.60 27.51 23.60
C LYS A 1016 68.86 29.02 23.49
N ASP A 1017 68.77 29.55 22.28
CA ASP A 1017 69.04 30.97 21.96
C ASP A 1017 67.78 31.86 22.03
N LEU A 1018 66.60 31.26 22.25
CA LEU A 1018 65.32 31.96 22.36
C LEU A 1018 65.12 32.54 23.77
N PRO A 1019 64.80 33.85 23.92
CA PRO A 1019 64.41 34.42 25.20
C PRO A 1019 63.20 33.70 25.78
N HIS A 1020 63.21 33.42 27.10
CA HIS A 1020 62.13 32.69 27.77
C HIS A 1020 60.73 33.23 27.45
N LEU A 1021 60.56 34.56 27.38
CA LEU A 1021 59.28 35.21 27.08
C LEU A 1021 58.78 34.93 25.65
N GLU A 1022 59.70 34.82 24.69
CA GLU A 1022 59.38 34.56 23.28
C GLU A 1022 59.09 33.07 23.06
N MET A 1023 59.81 32.21 23.79
CA MET A 1023 59.52 30.78 23.85
C MET A 1023 58.14 30.50 24.48
N VAL A 1024 57.77 31.21 25.55
CA VAL A 1024 56.42 31.13 26.11
C VAL A 1024 55.37 31.57 25.09
N ARG A 1025 55.56 32.69 24.38
CA ARG A 1025 54.62 33.12 23.32
C ARG A 1025 54.49 32.12 22.17
N LEU A 1026 55.59 31.53 21.73
CA LEU A 1026 55.57 30.51 20.68
C LEU A 1026 54.83 29.26 21.14
N LEU A 1027 55.05 28.85 22.39
CA LEU A 1027 54.35 27.72 23.00
C LEU A 1027 52.87 28.03 23.27
N GLU A 1028 52.51 29.27 23.62
CA GLU A 1028 51.11 29.72 23.79
C GLU A 1028 50.31 29.68 22.48
N ASN A 1029 50.99 29.86 21.35
CA ASN A 1029 50.38 29.75 20.01
C ASN A 1029 50.21 28.30 19.53
N LEU A 1030 50.79 27.32 20.22
CA LEU A 1030 50.58 25.91 19.91
C LEU A 1030 49.25 25.43 20.48
N SER A 1031 48.62 24.50 19.78
CA SER A 1031 47.43 23.83 20.31
C SER A 1031 47.80 23.05 21.58
N VAL A 1032 46.82 22.82 22.46
CA VAL A 1032 47.01 21.98 23.67
C VAL A 1032 47.54 20.59 23.32
N TYR A 1033 47.24 20.11 22.11
CA TYR A 1033 47.68 18.82 21.61
C TYR A 1033 49.17 18.83 21.22
N ASP A 1034 49.58 19.84 20.47
CA ASP A 1034 50.97 20.03 20.04
C ASP A 1034 51.90 20.34 21.21
N LEU A 1035 51.44 21.12 22.19
CA LEU A 1035 52.11 21.35 23.47
C LEU A 1035 52.38 20.04 24.21
N ARG A 1036 51.38 19.16 24.27
CA ARG A 1036 51.49 17.87 24.98
C ARG A 1036 52.38 16.88 24.22
N MET A 1037 52.30 16.85 22.90
CA MET A 1037 53.20 16.07 22.04
C MET A 1037 54.65 16.54 22.24
N THR A 1038 54.90 17.85 22.22
CA THR A 1038 56.21 18.46 22.43
C THR A 1038 56.76 18.13 23.82
N HIS A 1039 55.94 18.25 24.88
CA HIS A 1039 56.29 17.85 26.23
C HIS A 1039 56.67 16.37 26.34
N ASN A 1040 55.90 15.48 25.70
CA ASN A 1040 56.16 14.03 25.70
C ASN A 1040 57.44 13.67 24.93
N VAL A 1041 57.73 14.37 23.83
CA VAL A 1041 58.99 14.21 23.08
C VAL A 1041 60.16 14.67 23.93
N MET A 1042 60.05 15.81 24.62
CA MET A 1042 61.11 16.31 25.51
C MET A 1042 61.39 15.39 26.70
N THR A 1043 60.34 14.89 27.37
CA THR A 1043 60.48 13.92 28.47
C THR A 1043 61.04 12.57 28.00
N ALA A 1044 60.68 12.10 26.81
CA ALA A 1044 61.20 10.84 26.26
C ALA A 1044 62.71 10.89 25.91
N VAL A 1045 63.25 12.08 25.63
CA VAL A 1045 64.67 12.28 25.31
C VAL A 1045 65.53 12.46 26.58
N GLY A 1046 64.92 12.46 27.77
CA GLY A 1046 65.63 12.47 29.05
C GLY A 1046 66.14 13.85 29.47
N ALA A 1047 65.51 14.93 29.01
CA ALA A 1047 65.65 16.22 29.68
C ALA A 1047 64.70 16.20 30.90
N GLU A 1048 65.28 16.03 32.10
CA GLU A 1048 64.59 16.32 33.37
C GLU A 1048 64.07 17.75 33.42
#